data_AF-A0A7V9L648-F1
#
_entry.id   AF-A0A7V9L648-F1
#
_cell.length_a   1.000
_cell.length_b   1.000
_cell.length_c   1.000
_cell.angle_alpha   90.00
_cell.angle_beta   90.00
_cell.angle_gamma   90.00
#
_symmetry.space_group_name_H-M   'P 1'
#
loop_
_entity.id
_entity.type
_entity.pdbx_description
1 polymer ?
#
loop_
_entity_poly.entity_id
_entity_poly.type
_entity_poly.pdbx_seq_one_letter_code
_entity_poly.pdbx_strand_id
1 'polypeptide(L)'
;MRTSEPKDRKRSGAGDRRRAGGYLVQLSWLEGFPDAGGWRAIEGDRLITLEGGAVAKARRIARTVMREHPQALPKLVGDVERWWAIVDAKLRWCSAAIAGTAEALDVLPLLPVRLTQAVRELAGTTAGEAARVAAIAWVAEPDVLDEIVGWLAAHRQALRVVEEPVGELPPWRVMLALARLAVIGASGKPRAVRERGVDALLALCAVDAPDPFPALDVTRNVESRLRRQNATEAPVPNRSRPRVVPWIVSVATCDDDARQRILAGASEAQIAEALLPWEAWERQHAGLMARANELAAVEFDAKDKAVHDVRVIQKLEKARAQAPVPVSVADALDELRMLGHPALAPRTGSIVRLLAALPAALGPAARARMLVHAVRIAATSEVHEHVEWVWDALAEALDDSAPLELLAPWKRALTTEGRMYVEQDLAEDLKRADVQRLVRVLIDLAWRGQVAREDPGRARAWLAAGSTDEILVADLVAALRDVEGYLLVEVARGALAIAERTVADVVAIAKPLLELTKSSRHYSVRQLSVLFEHAANTGGGWIMRAALEAKQGEALTTIADTMKLLPKSKWPPLTRETKASWIERYPVALAPALRRLASVDPDAERSAAKRLATDLPEPEALEREIAALRTRLGNAGAAKRLANLEARLAKPTLPSPARLTKLAAKLERAAREIGLQRFTSEITRGASARVMKAFGMTQLPEWAMAPKTIALLFALLDLEDADREIAGRLVRARSGPPPWDLRDEQPNREFLAQMRQANVDPVPWLDDTPRTITPRDGEPFTLAMTSDPIEVFAMGAHFETCL
;
A
#
# COMPACT_ATOMS: atom_id res chain seq x y z
N MET A 1 45.93 45.35 -56.57
CA MET A 1 44.45 45.46 -56.54
C MET A 1 43.85 44.06 -56.51
N ARG A 2 43.37 43.61 -55.35
CA ARG A 2 42.56 42.39 -55.21
C ARG A 2 41.24 42.82 -54.59
N THR A 3 40.19 42.87 -55.39
CA THR A 3 38.81 43.05 -54.95
C THR A 3 38.37 41.78 -54.24
N SER A 4 38.25 41.84 -52.91
CA SER A 4 37.68 40.77 -52.10
C SER A 4 36.17 40.72 -52.35
N GLU A 5 35.71 39.71 -53.08
CA GLU A 5 34.31 39.32 -53.11
C GLU A 5 33.78 39.15 -51.68
N PRO A 6 32.63 39.75 -51.34
CA PRO A 6 31.99 39.50 -50.07
C PRO A 6 31.55 38.04 -50.06
N LYS A 7 32.23 37.22 -49.24
CA LYS A 7 31.77 35.87 -48.90
C LYS A 7 30.36 35.98 -48.34
N ASP A 8 29.38 35.69 -49.20
CA ASP A 8 27.98 35.57 -48.87
C ASP A 8 27.84 34.36 -47.93
N ARG A 9 28.08 34.61 -46.64
CA ARG A 9 27.91 33.63 -45.57
C ARG A 9 26.42 33.34 -45.53
N LYS A 10 26.00 32.28 -46.24
CA LYS A 10 24.74 31.57 -46.00
C LYS A 10 24.72 31.15 -44.52
N ARG A 11 24.31 32.07 -43.64
CA ARG A 11 23.93 31.79 -42.27
C ARG A 11 22.88 30.70 -42.36
N SER A 12 23.14 29.55 -41.76
CA SER A 12 22.20 28.43 -41.82
C SER A 12 20.83 28.93 -41.36
N GLY A 13 19.79 28.75 -42.18
CA GLY A 13 18.46 29.26 -41.89
C GLY A 13 17.84 28.72 -40.59
N ALA A 14 18.46 27.70 -39.98
CA ALA A 14 18.12 27.20 -38.65
C ALA A 14 18.66 28.10 -37.53
N GLY A 15 19.92 28.54 -37.61
CA GLY A 15 20.52 29.42 -36.61
C GLY A 15 19.86 30.79 -36.56
N ASP A 16 19.45 31.31 -37.72
CA ASP A 16 18.75 32.59 -37.79
C ASP A 16 17.33 32.53 -37.22
N ARG A 17 16.59 31.46 -37.51
CA ARG A 17 15.29 31.18 -36.89
C ARG A 17 15.38 31.04 -35.37
N ARG A 18 16.38 30.33 -34.85
CA ARG A 18 16.59 30.18 -33.40
C ARG A 18 16.83 31.54 -32.72
N ARG A 19 17.62 32.43 -33.33
CA ARG A 19 17.86 33.78 -32.78
C ARG A 19 16.63 34.67 -32.83
N ALA A 20 15.92 34.69 -33.96
CA ALA A 20 14.66 35.41 -34.07
C ALA A 20 13.64 34.91 -33.03
N GLY A 21 13.52 33.59 -32.84
CA GLY A 21 12.71 33.00 -31.77
C GLY A 21 13.13 33.46 -30.38
N GLY A 22 14.44 33.54 -30.09
CA GLY A 22 14.94 34.08 -28.82
C GLY A 22 14.59 35.55 -28.56
N TYR A 23 14.40 36.37 -29.61
CA TYR A 23 13.87 37.72 -29.47
C TYR A 23 12.36 37.73 -29.23
N LEU A 24 11.61 36.89 -29.93
CA LEU A 24 10.15 36.77 -29.74
C LEU A 24 9.81 36.31 -28.32
N VAL A 25 10.59 35.38 -27.75
CA VAL A 25 10.44 34.97 -26.34
C VAL A 25 10.61 36.16 -25.37
N GLN A 26 11.44 37.15 -25.68
CA GLN A 26 11.57 38.36 -24.84
C GLN A 26 10.37 39.31 -24.98
N LEU A 27 9.52 39.11 -25.99
CA LEU A 27 8.29 39.84 -26.22
C LEU A 27 7.05 39.07 -25.72
N SER A 28 7.19 37.84 -25.24
CA SER A 28 6.04 37.01 -24.83
C SER A 28 5.22 37.63 -23.70
N TRP A 29 5.79 38.55 -22.92
CA TRP A 29 5.02 39.31 -21.93
C TRP A 29 3.91 40.18 -22.55
N LEU A 30 4.00 40.51 -23.86
CA LEU A 30 2.94 41.17 -24.63
C LEU A 30 1.81 40.21 -25.05
N GLU A 31 1.93 38.91 -24.79
CA GLU A 31 0.83 37.94 -24.87
C GLU A 31 0.01 38.05 -23.58
N GLY A 32 -0.76 39.13 -23.52
CA GLY A 32 -1.50 39.58 -22.37
C GLY A 32 -2.57 40.56 -22.78
N PHE A 33 -3.17 41.20 -21.78
CA PHE A 33 -4.22 42.18 -21.97
C PHE A 33 -4.22 43.23 -20.84
N PRO A 34 -4.81 44.41 -21.09
CA PRO A 34 -5.07 45.41 -20.05
C PRO A 34 -5.88 44.87 -18.87
N ASP A 35 -5.43 45.13 -17.64
CA ASP A 35 -6.20 44.85 -16.42
C ASP A 35 -6.13 46.04 -15.44
N ALA A 36 -7.03 46.07 -14.45
CA ALA A 36 -7.06 47.08 -13.40
C ALA A 36 -5.75 47.06 -12.59
N GLY A 37 -4.79 47.91 -12.97
CA GLY A 37 -3.48 48.02 -12.34
C GLY A 37 -2.28 47.64 -13.21
N GLY A 38 -2.47 47.28 -14.50
CA GLY A 38 -1.34 47.06 -15.40
C GLY A 38 -1.64 46.17 -16.60
N TRP A 39 -0.65 45.35 -16.97
CA TRP A 39 -0.74 44.40 -18.08
C TRP A 39 -0.73 42.99 -17.54
N ARG A 40 -1.80 42.22 -17.74
CA ARG A 40 -1.90 40.84 -17.26
C ARG A 40 -1.43 39.89 -18.34
N ALA A 41 -0.40 39.11 -18.05
CA ALA A 41 0.06 38.05 -18.95
C ALA A 41 -0.96 36.91 -18.98
N ILE A 42 -1.20 36.34 -20.16
CA ILE A 42 -2.03 35.13 -20.32
C ILE A 42 -1.34 33.95 -19.63
N GLU A 43 -0.03 33.80 -19.82
CA GLU A 43 0.75 32.77 -19.15
C GLU A 43 1.03 33.15 -17.69
N GLY A 44 0.75 32.22 -16.78
CA GLY A 44 0.96 32.42 -15.34
C GLY A 44 -0.02 33.38 -14.66
N ASP A 45 -0.92 34.03 -15.42
CA ASP A 45 -1.91 35.00 -14.89
C ASP A 45 -1.26 36.10 -14.03
N ARG A 46 -0.03 36.49 -14.42
CA ARG A 46 0.77 37.46 -13.68
C ARG A 46 0.41 38.88 -14.09
N LEU A 47 0.07 39.73 -13.13
CA LEU A 47 -0.01 41.17 -13.35
C LEU A 47 1.42 41.73 -13.47
N ILE A 48 1.73 42.30 -14.63
CA ILE A 48 3.00 42.96 -14.92
C ILE A 48 2.82 44.45 -14.67
N THR A 49 3.55 44.95 -13.69
CA THR A 49 3.72 46.38 -13.48
C THR A 49 4.38 46.97 -14.72
N LEU A 50 3.72 47.94 -15.34
CA LEU A 50 4.22 48.57 -16.56
C LEU A 50 5.30 49.59 -16.19
N GLU A 51 6.50 49.37 -16.72
CA GLU A 51 7.64 50.29 -16.57
C GLU A 51 8.08 50.82 -17.93
N GLY A 52 8.43 52.11 -18.01
CA GLY A 52 8.88 52.74 -19.25
C GLY A 52 10.10 52.03 -19.87
N GLY A 53 11.00 51.53 -19.02
CA GLY A 53 12.18 50.76 -19.46
C GLY A 53 11.81 49.44 -20.15
N ALA A 54 10.83 48.71 -19.63
CA ALA A 54 10.36 47.45 -20.22
C ALA A 54 9.70 47.68 -21.60
N VAL A 55 8.85 48.71 -21.71
CA VAL A 55 8.20 49.09 -22.97
C VAL A 55 9.23 49.55 -24.02
N ALA A 56 10.19 50.39 -23.64
CA ALA A 56 11.26 50.84 -24.53
C ALA A 56 12.15 49.68 -25.01
N LYS A 57 12.50 48.75 -24.09
CA LYS A 57 13.26 47.53 -24.41
C LYS A 57 12.49 46.65 -25.40
N ALA A 58 11.20 46.38 -25.16
CA ALA A 58 10.37 45.58 -26.05
C ALA A 58 10.26 46.21 -27.45
N ARG A 59 10.06 47.54 -27.54
CA ARG A 59 10.05 48.27 -28.82
C ARG A 59 11.38 48.13 -29.57
N ARG A 60 12.51 48.23 -28.86
CA ARG A 60 13.85 48.01 -29.43
C ARG A 60 14.00 46.58 -29.95
N ILE A 61 13.63 45.58 -29.15
CA ILE A 61 13.71 44.16 -29.52
C ILE A 61 12.88 43.88 -30.78
N ALA A 62 11.64 44.35 -30.83
CA ALA A 62 10.75 44.16 -31.97
C ALA A 62 11.33 44.78 -33.27
N ARG A 63 11.87 46.01 -33.18
CA ARG A 63 12.56 46.63 -34.33
C ARG A 63 13.85 45.90 -34.73
N THR A 64 14.60 45.40 -33.75
CA THR A 64 15.81 44.61 -33.99
C THR A 64 15.48 43.33 -34.74
N VAL A 65 14.46 42.56 -34.32
CA VAL A 65 14.11 41.30 -35.00
C VAL A 65 13.62 41.55 -36.42
N MET A 66 12.85 42.62 -36.68
CA MET A 66 12.45 43.01 -38.03
C MET A 66 13.65 43.34 -38.93
N ARG A 67 14.62 44.10 -38.40
CA ARG A 67 15.78 44.56 -39.17
C ARG A 67 16.80 43.45 -39.41
N GLU A 68 17.09 42.65 -38.39
CA GLU A 68 18.21 41.70 -38.40
C GLU A 68 17.80 40.29 -38.87
N HIS A 69 16.50 39.98 -38.85
CA HIS A 69 15.97 38.66 -39.22
C HIS A 69 14.82 38.71 -40.26
N PRO A 70 14.91 39.49 -41.36
CA PRO A 70 13.80 39.69 -42.30
C PRO A 70 13.35 38.41 -43.04
N GLN A 71 14.23 37.42 -43.18
CA GLN A 71 13.90 36.15 -43.83
C GLN A 71 13.37 35.07 -42.86
N ALA A 72 13.72 35.18 -41.57
CA ALA A 72 13.31 34.21 -40.55
C ALA A 72 11.99 34.62 -39.89
N LEU A 73 11.75 35.92 -39.71
CA LEU A 73 10.58 36.45 -39.03
C LEU A 73 9.25 36.05 -39.71
N PRO A 74 9.06 36.15 -41.05
CA PRO A 74 7.81 35.71 -41.69
C PRO A 74 7.49 34.22 -41.45
N LYS A 75 8.51 33.38 -41.24
CA LYS A 75 8.33 31.95 -40.95
C LYS A 75 7.92 31.68 -39.50
N LEU A 76 8.07 32.66 -38.62
CA LEU A 76 7.75 32.56 -37.20
C LEU A 76 6.41 33.25 -36.86
N VAL A 77 6.11 34.38 -37.51
CA VAL A 77 4.92 35.20 -37.19
C VAL A 77 3.95 35.36 -38.36
N GLY A 78 4.26 34.79 -39.53
CA GLY A 78 3.46 34.96 -40.74
C GLY A 78 3.58 36.36 -41.33
N ASP A 79 2.49 37.12 -41.28
CA ASP A 79 2.43 38.49 -41.78
C ASP A 79 3.17 39.46 -40.84
N VAL A 80 4.36 39.89 -41.26
CA VAL A 80 5.26 40.74 -40.46
C VAL A 80 4.69 42.15 -40.26
N GLU A 81 4.01 42.72 -41.24
CA GLU A 81 3.46 44.08 -41.14
C GLU A 81 2.30 44.10 -40.14
N ARG A 82 1.41 43.11 -40.25
CA ARG A 82 0.31 42.93 -39.30
C ARG A 82 0.83 42.64 -37.89
N TRP A 83 1.80 41.73 -37.74
CA TRP A 83 2.44 41.45 -36.46
C TRP A 83 3.06 42.71 -35.83
N TRP A 84 3.75 43.54 -36.61
CA TRP A 84 4.33 44.79 -36.10
C TRP A 84 3.25 45.79 -35.70
N ALA A 85 2.19 45.96 -36.51
CA ALA A 85 1.08 46.86 -36.17
C ALA A 85 0.43 46.48 -34.83
N ILE A 86 0.29 45.19 -34.57
CA ILE A 86 -0.18 44.62 -33.30
C ILE A 86 0.76 44.97 -32.15
N VAL A 87 2.05 44.66 -32.30
CA VAL A 87 3.05 44.87 -31.24
C VAL A 87 3.15 46.36 -30.92
N ASP A 88 3.16 47.21 -31.94
CA ASP A 88 3.21 48.66 -31.76
C ASP A 88 1.94 49.21 -31.09
N ALA A 89 0.76 48.72 -31.45
CA ALA A 89 -0.50 49.09 -30.79
C ALA A 89 -0.48 48.74 -29.29
N LYS A 90 -0.06 47.51 -28.93
CA LYS A 90 0.10 47.09 -27.53
C LYS A 90 1.11 47.96 -26.78
N LEU A 91 2.27 48.24 -27.38
CA LEU A 91 3.30 49.07 -26.75
C LEU A 91 2.90 50.54 -26.61
N ARG A 92 2.13 51.10 -27.56
CA ARG A 92 1.54 52.44 -27.44
C ARG A 92 0.55 52.49 -26.30
N TRP A 93 -0.32 51.50 -26.18
CA TRP A 93 -1.23 51.37 -25.05
C TRP A 93 -0.47 51.30 -23.73
N CYS A 94 0.54 50.45 -23.61
CA CYS A 94 1.36 50.37 -22.38
C CYS A 94 2.03 51.70 -22.05
N SER A 95 2.50 52.45 -23.05
CA SER A 95 3.11 53.78 -22.84
C SER A 95 2.07 54.78 -22.29
N ALA A 96 0.86 54.77 -22.84
CA ALA A 96 -0.24 55.63 -22.37
C ALA A 96 -0.73 55.23 -20.98
N ALA A 97 -0.75 53.92 -20.67
CA ALA A 97 -1.17 53.41 -19.37
C ALA A 97 -0.20 53.87 -18.26
N ILE A 98 1.12 53.85 -18.53
CA ILE A 98 2.14 54.41 -17.63
C ILE A 98 1.91 55.91 -17.41
N ALA A 99 1.45 56.63 -18.43
CA ALA A 99 1.16 58.07 -18.34
C ALA A 99 -0.22 58.38 -17.72
N GLY A 100 -1.04 57.37 -17.39
CA GLY A 100 -2.41 57.55 -16.91
C GLY A 100 -3.40 58.05 -17.97
N THR A 101 -3.06 57.92 -19.26
CA THR A 101 -3.86 58.41 -20.40
C THR A 101 -4.33 57.30 -21.34
N ALA A 102 -4.19 56.04 -20.95
CA ALA A 102 -4.64 54.92 -21.77
C ALA A 102 -6.17 54.86 -21.89
N GLU A 103 -6.66 54.83 -23.12
CA GLU A 103 -8.03 54.42 -23.45
C GLU A 103 -8.12 52.87 -23.57
N ALA A 104 -9.30 52.35 -23.90
CA ALA A 104 -9.47 50.93 -24.19
C ALA A 104 -8.62 50.51 -25.41
N LEU A 105 -7.85 49.43 -25.29
CA LEU A 105 -7.06 48.89 -26.39
C LEU A 105 -7.98 48.22 -27.43
N ASP A 106 -8.19 48.86 -28.57
CA ASP A 106 -8.90 48.27 -29.70
C ASP A 106 -7.93 47.68 -30.74
N VAL A 107 -7.93 46.34 -30.86
CA VAL A 107 -7.15 45.61 -31.85
C VAL A 107 -8.00 45.05 -32.99
N LEU A 108 -9.33 45.24 -32.95
CA LEU A 108 -10.25 44.68 -33.96
C LEU A 108 -9.95 45.12 -35.39
N PRO A 109 -9.48 46.36 -35.67
CA PRO A 109 -9.07 46.77 -37.01
C PRO A 109 -7.85 46.01 -37.55
N LEU A 110 -7.07 45.37 -36.66
CA LEU A 110 -5.86 44.60 -37.00
C LEU A 110 -6.14 43.10 -37.20
N LEU A 111 -7.39 42.67 -37.04
CA LEU A 111 -7.82 41.28 -37.24
C LEU A 111 -8.34 41.05 -38.67
N PRO A 112 -8.36 39.80 -39.16
CA PRO A 112 -9.07 39.43 -40.37
C PRO A 112 -10.56 39.75 -40.22
N VAL A 113 -11.18 40.22 -41.30
CA VAL A 113 -12.59 40.68 -41.32
C VAL A 113 -13.55 39.66 -40.68
N ARG A 114 -13.38 38.37 -40.96
CA ARG A 114 -14.19 37.29 -40.39
C ARG A 114 -14.09 37.24 -38.86
N LEU A 115 -12.89 37.36 -38.30
CA LEU A 115 -12.67 37.37 -36.85
C LEU A 115 -13.21 38.63 -36.20
N THR A 116 -13.01 39.79 -36.84
CA THR A 116 -13.59 41.06 -36.40
C THR A 116 -15.11 40.95 -36.29
N GLN A 117 -15.77 40.34 -37.28
CA GLN A 117 -17.21 40.12 -37.27
C GLN A 117 -17.62 39.17 -36.14
N ALA A 118 -16.95 38.03 -36.00
CA ALA A 118 -17.25 37.05 -34.95
C ALA A 118 -17.10 37.64 -33.53
N VAL A 119 -16.05 38.42 -33.28
CA VAL A 119 -15.86 39.09 -31.98
C VAL A 119 -16.95 40.16 -31.74
N ARG A 120 -17.36 40.90 -32.78
CA ARG A 120 -18.46 41.88 -32.68
C ARG A 120 -19.81 41.23 -32.41
N GLU A 121 -20.08 40.08 -33.02
CA GLU A 121 -21.30 39.30 -32.76
C GLU A 121 -21.35 38.82 -31.30
N LEU A 122 -20.21 38.42 -30.73
CA LEU A 122 -20.11 38.06 -29.31
C LEU A 122 -20.22 39.27 -28.36
N ALA A 123 -19.85 40.48 -28.80
CA ALA A 123 -19.83 41.67 -27.94
C ALA A 123 -21.19 42.01 -27.29
N GLY A 124 -22.30 41.59 -27.90
CA GLY A 124 -23.66 41.73 -27.35
C GLY A 124 -24.10 40.58 -26.43
N THR A 125 -23.22 39.63 -26.14
CA THR A 125 -23.48 38.45 -25.32
C THR A 125 -22.62 38.46 -24.07
N THR A 126 -22.86 37.51 -23.18
CA THR A 126 -22.08 37.39 -21.93
C THR A 126 -20.64 36.95 -22.15
N ALA A 127 -20.34 36.31 -23.28
CA ALA A 127 -18.97 36.03 -23.72
C ALA A 127 -18.27 37.22 -24.41
N GLY A 128 -18.94 38.38 -24.55
CA GLY A 128 -18.43 39.50 -25.33
C GLY A 128 -17.13 40.09 -24.81
N GLU A 129 -17.02 40.27 -23.50
CA GLU A 129 -15.78 40.75 -22.88
C GLU A 129 -14.66 39.72 -23.00
N ALA A 130 -14.97 38.43 -22.82
CA ALA A 130 -14.00 37.36 -23.00
C ALA A 130 -13.47 37.31 -24.45
N ALA A 131 -14.34 37.53 -25.45
CA ALA A 131 -13.96 37.61 -26.85
C ALA A 131 -13.10 38.85 -27.17
N ARG A 132 -13.40 40.01 -26.56
CA ARG A 132 -12.55 41.22 -26.67
C ARG A 132 -11.18 41.01 -26.05
N VAL A 133 -11.12 40.45 -24.86
CA VAL A 133 -9.85 40.15 -24.19
C VAL A 133 -9.08 39.09 -24.97
N ALA A 134 -9.74 38.04 -25.48
CA ALA A 134 -9.14 37.04 -26.36
C ALA A 134 -8.54 37.69 -27.62
N ALA A 135 -9.28 38.61 -28.24
CA ALA A 135 -8.79 39.36 -29.40
C ALA A 135 -7.49 40.07 -29.06
N ILE A 136 -7.40 40.81 -27.94
CA ILE A 136 -6.16 41.48 -27.52
C ILE A 136 -5.04 40.47 -27.24
N ALA A 137 -5.36 39.39 -26.53
CA ALA A 137 -4.44 38.36 -26.12
C ALA A 137 -3.76 37.66 -27.32
N TRP A 138 -4.54 37.14 -28.26
CA TRP A 138 -4.09 36.31 -29.38
C TRP A 138 -4.18 36.98 -30.76
N VAL A 139 -4.24 38.31 -30.84
CA VAL A 139 -4.28 39.04 -32.13
C VAL A 139 -3.12 38.64 -33.08
N ALA A 140 -1.96 38.26 -32.53
CA ALA A 140 -0.78 37.81 -33.27
C ALA A 140 -0.85 36.34 -33.75
N GLU A 141 -1.81 35.56 -33.23
CA GLU A 141 -2.05 34.14 -33.53
C GLU A 141 -3.51 33.96 -33.99
N PRO A 142 -3.85 34.39 -35.23
CA PRO A 142 -5.23 34.45 -35.70
C PRO A 142 -5.93 33.08 -35.71
N ASP A 143 -5.20 31.99 -35.94
CA ASP A 143 -5.78 30.64 -35.97
C ASP A 143 -6.22 30.21 -34.56
N VAL A 144 -5.39 30.46 -33.54
CA VAL A 144 -5.73 30.21 -32.13
C VAL A 144 -6.91 31.09 -31.70
N LEU A 145 -6.91 32.35 -32.12
CA LEU A 145 -8.02 33.26 -31.85
C LEU A 145 -9.33 32.80 -32.52
N ASP A 146 -9.29 32.30 -33.76
CA ASP A 146 -10.48 31.75 -34.46
C ASP A 146 -11.05 30.56 -33.71
N GLU A 147 -10.19 29.66 -33.24
CA GLU A 147 -10.63 28.53 -32.42
C GLU A 147 -11.22 28.98 -31.07
N ILE A 148 -10.61 29.95 -30.38
CA ILE A 148 -11.14 30.49 -29.10
C ILE A 148 -12.48 31.17 -29.31
N VAL A 149 -12.60 32.06 -30.29
CA VAL A 149 -13.83 32.79 -30.59
C VAL A 149 -14.92 31.83 -31.06
N GLY A 150 -14.57 30.86 -31.91
CA GLY A 150 -15.46 29.80 -32.33
C GLY A 150 -15.98 28.96 -31.15
N TRP A 151 -15.10 28.60 -30.21
CA TRP A 151 -15.48 27.87 -29.00
C TRP A 151 -16.42 28.69 -28.11
N LEU A 152 -16.10 29.96 -27.85
CA LEU A 152 -16.94 30.87 -27.06
C LEU A 152 -18.34 31.02 -27.68
N ALA A 153 -18.42 31.15 -29.01
CA ALA A 153 -19.68 31.23 -29.73
C ALA A 153 -20.51 29.94 -29.62
N ALA A 154 -19.87 28.78 -29.75
CA ALA A 154 -20.53 27.48 -29.64
C ALA A 154 -21.06 27.21 -28.22
N HIS A 155 -20.37 27.68 -27.18
CA HIS A 155 -20.70 27.40 -25.77
C HIS A 155 -21.42 28.55 -25.06
N ARG A 156 -21.87 29.59 -25.78
CA ARG A 156 -22.50 30.80 -25.21
C ARG A 156 -23.63 30.52 -24.20
N GLN A 157 -24.40 29.45 -24.43
CA GLN A 157 -25.52 29.09 -23.53
C GLN A 157 -25.03 28.37 -22.27
N ALA A 158 -23.99 27.54 -22.36
CA ALA A 158 -23.39 26.88 -21.21
C ALA A 158 -22.62 27.89 -20.34
N LEU A 159 -21.99 28.90 -20.96
CA LEU A 159 -21.23 29.94 -20.26
C LEU A 159 -22.10 30.86 -19.37
N ARG A 160 -23.44 30.76 -19.44
CA ARG A 160 -24.32 31.51 -18.54
C ARG A 160 -24.07 31.22 -17.06
N VAL A 161 -23.58 30.02 -16.75
CA VAL A 161 -23.29 29.59 -15.37
C VAL A 161 -22.14 30.35 -14.72
N VAL A 162 -21.33 31.08 -15.51
CA VAL A 162 -20.21 31.91 -15.02
C VAL A 162 -20.45 33.40 -15.23
N GLU A 163 -21.69 33.83 -15.51
CA GLU A 163 -22.04 35.25 -15.71
C GLU A 163 -21.93 36.12 -14.46
N GLU A 164 -22.11 35.52 -13.29
CA GLU A 164 -22.00 36.24 -12.03
C GLU A 164 -20.53 36.25 -11.56
N PRO A 165 -20.03 37.41 -11.09
CA PRO A 165 -18.69 37.48 -10.52
C PRO A 165 -18.60 36.62 -9.26
N VAL A 166 -17.45 35.98 -9.06
CA VAL A 166 -17.16 35.17 -7.88
C VAL A 166 -16.01 35.81 -7.12
N GLY A 167 -16.34 36.50 -6.03
CA GLY A 167 -15.38 37.36 -5.33
C GLY A 167 -14.91 38.52 -6.23
N GLU A 168 -13.60 38.68 -6.36
CA GLU A 168 -12.98 39.72 -7.21
C GLU A 168 -12.74 39.25 -8.65
N LEU A 169 -13.06 37.98 -9.00
CA LEU A 169 -12.82 37.44 -10.33
C LEU A 169 -13.97 37.81 -11.28
N PRO A 170 -13.70 38.61 -12.34
CA PRO A 170 -14.71 38.91 -13.32
C PRO A 170 -15.07 37.68 -14.19
N PRO A 171 -16.34 37.52 -14.60
CA PRO A 171 -16.85 36.42 -15.41
C PRO A 171 -15.99 36.04 -16.62
N TRP A 172 -15.55 37.05 -17.36
CA TRP A 172 -14.83 36.86 -18.60
C TRP A 172 -13.49 36.14 -18.41
N ARG A 173 -12.85 36.25 -17.23
CA ARG A 173 -11.58 35.53 -16.94
C ARG A 173 -11.80 34.03 -16.89
N VAL A 174 -12.93 33.60 -16.33
CA VAL A 174 -13.30 32.20 -16.24
C VAL A 174 -13.65 31.65 -17.63
N MET A 175 -14.45 32.41 -18.39
CA MET A 175 -14.80 32.06 -19.77
C MET A 175 -13.56 31.93 -20.65
N LEU A 176 -12.61 32.85 -20.50
CA LEU A 176 -11.34 32.83 -21.24
C LEU A 176 -10.45 31.65 -20.82
N ALA A 177 -10.38 31.35 -19.52
CA ALA A 177 -9.66 30.18 -19.01
C ALA A 177 -10.23 28.87 -19.58
N LEU A 178 -11.55 28.72 -19.60
CA LEU A 178 -12.22 27.55 -20.19
C LEU A 178 -11.98 27.42 -21.69
N ALA A 179 -12.10 28.52 -22.44
CA ALA A 179 -11.82 28.52 -23.88
C ALA A 179 -10.36 28.14 -24.18
N ARG A 180 -9.42 28.67 -23.40
CA ARG A 180 -8.00 28.29 -23.47
C ARG A 180 -7.79 26.80 -23.18
N LEU A 181 -8.43 26.27 -22.14
CA LEU A 181 -8.33 24.85 -21.79
C LEU A 181 -8.87 23.93 -22.90
N ALA A 182 -9.89 24.36 -23.64
CA ALA A 182 -10.48 23.58 -24.73
C ALA A 182 -9.60 23.58 -26.00
N VAL A 183 -9.09 24.77 -26.35
CA VAL A 183 -8.44 25.05 -27.64
C VAL A 183 -6.94 24.80 -27.59
N ILE A 184 -6.26 25.37 -26.60
CA ILE A 184 -4.80 25.44 -26.58
C ILE A 184 -4.21 24.13 -26.04
N GLY A 185 -3.33 23.52 -26.83
CA GLY A 185 -2.39 22.52 -26.34
C GLY A 185 -1.70 21.71 -27.42
N ALA A 186 -0.76 20.87 -27.02
CA ALA A 186 0.27 20.27 -27.86
C ALA A 186 -0.30 19.54 -29.07
N SER A 187 0.30 19.82 -30.23
CA SER A 187 0.01 19.14 -31.49
C SER A 187 0.12 17.62 -31.32
N GLY A 188 -0.97 16.89 -31.58
CA GLY A 188 -1.02 15.43 -31.52
C GLY A 188 -1.81 14.83 -30.35
N LYS A 189 -2.27 15.63 -29.38
CA LYS A 189 -3.18 15.13 -28.33
C LYS A 189 -4.66 15.20 -28.77
N PRO A 190 -5.51 14.24 -28.39
CA PRO A 190 -6.91 14.23 -28.83
C PRO A 190 -7.69 15.43 -28.29
N ARG A 191 -8.13 16.32 -29.18
CA ARG A 191 -8.99 17.48 -28.85
C ARG A 191 -10.24 17.08 -28.06
N ALA A 192 -10.82 15.92 -28.37
CA ALA A 192 -12.01 15.38 -27.69
C ALA A 192 -11.81 15.14 -26.18
N VAL A 193 -10.59 14.83 -25.71
CA VAL A 193 -10.33 14.66 -24.28
C VAL A 193 -10.37 16.01 -23.57
N ARG A 194 -9.78 17.06 -24.19
CA ARG A 194 -9.85 18.43 -23.64
C ARG A 194 -11.28 18.94 -23.58
N GLU A 195 -12.05 18.79 -24.65
CA GLU A 195 -13.43 19.25 -24.72
C GLU A 195 -14.28 18.59 -23.64
N ARG A 196 -14.22 17.26 -23.49
CA ARG A 196 -14.91 16.55 -22.39
C ARG A 196 -14.47 17.02 -21.00
N GLY A 197 -13.17 17.29 -20.81
CA GLY A 197 -12.66 17.85 -19.56
C GLY A 197 -13.23 19.24 -19.27
N VAL A 198 -13.26 20.12 -20.27
CA VAL A 198 -13.82 21.47 -20.13
C VAL A 198 -15.33 21.44 -19.90
N ASP A 199 -16.05 20.54 -20.55
CA ASP A 199 -17.49 20.32 -20.31
C ASP A 199 -17.74 19.89 -18.85
N ALA A 200 -16.90 19.02 -18.30
CA ALA A 200 -16.97 18.64 -16.89
C ALA A 200 -16.68 19.83 -15.94
N LEU A 201 -15.75 20.72 -16.30
CA LEU A 201 -15.49 21.95 -15.53
C LEU A 201 -16.64 22.96 -15.62
N LEU A 202 -17.27 23.09 -16.80
CA LEU A 202 -18.48 23.90 -16.98
C LEU A 202 -19.64 23.37 -16.13
N ALA A 203 -19.85 22.05 -16.14
CA ALA A 203 -20.84 21.41 -15.29
C ALA A 203 -20.54 21.67 -13.80
N LEU A 204 -19.27 21.64 -13.39
CA LEU A 204 -18.87 21.92 -12.01
C LEU A 204 -19.11 23.39 -11.62
N CYS A 205 -18.92 24.34 -12.53
CA CYS A 205 -19.29 25.74 -12.31
C CYS A 205 -20.80 25.95 -12.14
N ALA A 206 -21.61 25.10 -12.75
CA ALA A 206 -23.07 25.16 -12.67
C ALA A 206 -23.62 24.69 -11.32
N VAL A 207 -22.82 24.00 -10.52
CA VAL A 207 -23.22 23.44 -9.22
C VAL A 207 -22.66 24.28 -8.08
N ASP A 208 -23.56 24.82 -7.25
CA ASP A 208 -23.21 25.54 -6.03
C ASP A 208 -23.72 24.78 -4.79
N ALA A 209 -23.08 23.65 -4.51
CA ALA A 209 -23.41 22.79 -3.38
C ALA A 209 -22.62 23.22 -2.12
N PRO A 210 -23.17 23.01 -0.91
CA PRO A 210 -22.40 23.16 0.31
C PRO A 210 -21.39 22.01 0.44
N ASP A 211 -20.26 22.28 1.09
CA ASP A 211 -19.30 21.26 1.50
C ASP A 211 -20.01 20.25 2.44
N PRO A 212 -20.04 18.94 2.09
CA PRO A 212 -20.80 17.93 2.81
C PRO A 212 -20.51 17.85 4.32
N PHE A 213 -19.25 17.93 4.73
CA PHE A 213 -18.88 17.75 6.14
C PHE A 213 -19.32 18.94 7.00
N PRO A 214 -18.97 20.19 6.65
CA PRO A 214 -19.52 21.35 7.32
C PRO A 214 -21.05 21.37 7.33
N ALA A 215 -21.71 21.00 6.23
CA ALA A 215 -23.18 20.96 6.19
C ALA A 215 -23.77 19.99 7.22
N LEU A 216 -23.21 18.77 7.31
CA LEU A 216 -23.62 17.78 8.31
C LEU A 216 -23.29 18.22 9.75
N ASP A 217 -22.16 18.90 9.94
CA ASP A 217 -21.77 19.42 11.25
C ASP A 217 -22.67 20.57 11.71
N VAL A 218 -23.14 21.43 10.81
CA VAL A 218 -24.20 22.41 11.12
C VAL A 218 -25.47 21.69 11.56
N THR A 219 -25.90 20.63 10.88
CA THR A 219 -27.06 19.84 11.30
C THR A 219 -26.87 19.23 12.70
N ARG A 220 -25.70 18.65 13.00
CA ARG A 220 -25.37 18.12 14.33
C ARG A 220 -25.33 19.20 15.40
N ASN A 221 -24.76 20.36 15.09
CA ASN A 221 -24.64 21.46 16.03
C ASN A 221 -26.01 22.00 16.45
N VAL A 222 -26.90 22.20 15.48
CA VAL A 222 -28.29 22.62 15.76
C VAL A 222 -29.01 21.57 16.60
N GLU A 223 -28.81 20.28 16.31
CA GLU A 223 -29.33 19.19 17.13
C GLU A 223 -28.83 19.27 18.58
N SER A 224 -27.53 19.44 18.81
CA SER A 224 -26.93 19.55 20.14
C SER A 224 -27.42 20.78 20.91
N ARG A 225 -27.62 21.92 20.23
CA ARG A 225 -28.19 23.13 20.84
C ARG A 225 -29.63 22.91 21.29
N LEU A 226 -30.45 22.23 20.50
CA LEU A 226 -31.81 21.85 20.89
C LEU A 226 -31.79 20.90 22.10
N ARG A 227 -30.80 20.00 22.19
CA ARG A 227 -30.60 19.12 23.36
C ARG A 227 -30.01 19.83 24.58
N ARG A 228 -29.78 21.15 24.53
CA ARG A 228 -29.12 21.96 25.58
C ARG A 228 -27.74 21.44 25.96
N GLN A 229 -27.04 20.80 25.03
CA GLN A 229 -25.64 20.49 25.19
C GLN A 229 -24.83 21.76 24.87
N ASN A 230 -23.71 21.98 25.55
CA ASN A 230 -22.81 23.11 25.30
C ASN A 230 -22.25 23.02 23.87
N ALA A 231 -22.98 23.58 22.90
CA ALA A 231 -22.61 23.62 21.50
C ALA A 231 -22.33 25.07 21.09
N THR A 232 -21.16 25.29 20.48
CA THR A 232 -20.73 26.58 19.92
C THR A 232 -21.52 26.91 18.67
N GLU A 233 -21.43 28.14 18.15
CA GLU A 233 -21.97 28.47 16.84
C GLU A 233 -21.32 27.61 15.75
N ALA A 234 -22.13 27.05 14.84
CA ALA A 234 -21.64 26.21 13.75
C ALA A 234 -21.03 27.06 12.64
N PRO A 235 -19.94 26.62 11.99
CA PRO A 235 -19.37 27.34 10.85
C PRO A 235 -20.36 27.33 9.67
N VAL A 236 -20.40 28.42 8.91
CA VAL A 236 -21.14 28.48 7.64
C VAL A 236 -20.48 27.50 6.66
N PRO A 237 -21.23 26.55 6.06
CA PRO A 237 -20.67 25.61 5.11
C PRO A 237 -20.07 26.35 3.91
N ASN A 238 -18.84 26.01 3.56
CA ASN A 238 -18.21 26.55 2.37
C ASN A 238 -18.99 26.09 1.12
N ARG A 239 -19.21 27.00 0.18
CA ARG A 239 -19.88 26.70 -1.09
C ARG A 239 -18.86 26.25 -2.13
N SER A 240 -19.25 25.38 -3.07
CA SER A 240 -18.35 24.86 -4.10
C SER A 240 -17.89 25.95 -5.08
N ARG A 241 -18.80 26.82 -5.54
CA ARG A 241 -18.51 27.77 -6.63
C ARG A 241 -17.38 28.76 -6.32
N PRO A 242 -17.28 29.37 -5.11
CA PRO A 242 -16.14 30.19 -4.71
C PRO A 242 -14.78 29.50 -4.73
N ARG A 243 -14.74 28.16 -4.69
CA ARG A 243 -13.49 27.38 -4.79
C ARG A 243 -13.20 26.97 -6.23
N VAL A 244 -14.22 26.50 -6.95
CA VAL A 244 -14.12 26.00 -8.32
C VAL A 244 -13.65 27.09 -9.29
N VAL A 245 -14.24 28.29 -9.23
CA VAL A 245 -13.97 29.34 -10.21
C VAL A 245 -12.51 29.83 -10.20
N PRO A 246 -11.92 30.21 -9.05
CA PRO A 246 -10.48 30.53 -8.99
C PRO A 246 -9.60 29.34 -9.37
N TRP A 247 -10.01 28.12 -9.01
CA TRP A 247 -9.28 26.91 -9.34
C TRP A 247 -9.17 26.69 -10.85
N ILE A 248 -10.25 26.88 -11.63
CA ILE A 248 -10.23 26.74 -13.10
C ILE A 248 -9.23 27.72 -13.74
N VAL A 249 -9.23 28.97 -13.28
CA VAL A 249 -8.27 29.99 -13.75
C VAL A 249 -6.84 29.52 -13.46
N SER A 250 -6.59 28.94 -12.28
CA SER A 250 -5.28 28.38 -11.94
C SER A 250 -4.87 27.18 -12.82
N VAL A 251 -5.82 26.34 -13.24
CA VAL A 251 -5.52 25.20 -14.12
C VAL A 251 -5.12 25.68 -15.51
N ALA A 252 -5.75 26.74 -16.01
CA ALA A 252 -5.40 27.34 -17.31
C ALA A 252 -3.95 27.87 -17.35
N THR A 253 -3.32 28.13 -16.21
CA THR A 253 -1.92 28.58 -16.13
C THR A 253 -0.90 27.45 -15.99
N CYS A 254 -1.33 26.21 -15.70
CA CYS A 254 -0.45 25.04 -15.66
C CYS A 254 0.20 24.78 -17.02
N ASP A 255 1.31 24.03 -17.06
CA ASP A 255 1.87 23.56 -18.33
C ASP A 255 0.91 22.62 -19.07
N ASP A 256 1.20 22.41 -20.34
CA ASP A 256 0.31 21.70 -21.25
C ASP A 256 0.11 20.22 -20.90
N ASP A 257 1.14 19.58 -20.35
CA ASP A 257 1.04 18.19 -19.92
C ASP A 257 0.22 18.08 -18.64
N ALA A 258 0.42 18.99 -17.69
CA ALA A 258 -0.38 19.10 -16.48
C ALA A 258 -1.86 19.37 -16.79
N ARG A 259 -2.17 20.33 -17.67
CA ARG A 259 -3.55 20.63 -18.11
C ARG A 259 -4.26 19.40 -18.64
N GLN A 260 -3.59 18.64 -19.50
CA GLN A 260 -4.19 17.44 -20.13
C GLN A 260 -4.48 16.35 -19.11
N ARG A 261 -3.58 16.14 -18.14
CA ARG A 261 -3.80 15.21 -17.04
C ARG A 261 -4.96 15.63 -16.14
N ILE A 262 -5.04 16.91 -15.80
CA ILE A 262 -6.14 17.48 -14.99
C ILE A 262 -7.48 17.33 -15.73
N LEU A 263 -7.54 17.70 -17.01
CA LEU A 263 -8.77 17.62 -17.82
C LEU A 263 -9.25 16.19 -18.02
N ALA A 264 -8.34 15.24 -18.25
CA ALA A 264 -8.68 13.82 -18.35
C ALA A 264 -9.20 13.25 -17.02
N GLY A 265 -8.61 13.67 -15.88
CA GLY A 265 -9.13 13.32 -14.57
C GLY A 265 -10.52 13.93 -14.31
N ALA A 266 -10.71 15.20 -14.65
CA ALA A 266 -11.95 15.93 -14.45
C ALA A 266 -13.11 15.32 -15.26
N SER A 267 -12.85 14.90 -16.52
CA SER A 267 -13.89 14.31 -17.37
C SER A 267 -14.41 12.98 -16.83
N GLU A 268 -13.56 12.15 -16.23
CA GLU A 268 -13.96 10.82 -15.76
C GLU A 268 -14.48 10.81 -14.31
N ALA A 269 -14.09 11.79 -13.48
CA ALA A 269 -14.43 11.84 -12.06
C ALA A 269 -15.90 12.22 -11.76
N GLN A 270 -16.60 12.90 -12.69
CA GLN A 270 -18.02 13.30 -12.55
C GLN A 270 -18.33 14.04 -11.24
N ILE A 271 -17.45 15.00 -10.87
CA ILE A 271 -17.55 15.72 -9.59
C ILE A 271 -18.83 16.55 -9.54
N ALA A 272 -19.23 17.20 -10.65
CA ALA A 272 -20.45 18.01 -10.70
C ALA A 272 -21.70 17.17 -10.38
N GLU A 273 -21.83 16.01 -11.01
CA GLU A 273 -22.93 15.08 -10.82
C GLU A 273 -22.93 14.48 -9.40
N ALA A 274 -21.76 14.33 -8.78
CA ALA A 274 -21.64 13.90 -7.38
C ALA A 274 -22.13 14.97 -6.38
N LEU A 275 -22.10 16.25 -6.77
CA LEU A 275 -22.50 17.38 -5.92
C LEU A 275 -23.98 17.77 -6.08
N LEU A 276 -24.61 17.49 -7.23
CA LEU A 276 -26.03 17.77 -7.46
C LEU A 276 -26.95 17.21 -6.35
N PRO A 277 -26.77 15.96 -5.85
CA PRO A 277 -27.56 15.47 -4.73
C PRO A 277 -27.41 16.29 -3.44
N TRP A 278 -26.24 16.89 -3.19
CA TRP A 278 -25.99 17.71 -2.01
C TRP A 278 -26.66 19.08 -2.09
N GLU A 279 -26.62 19.71 -3.26
CA GLU A 279 -27.37 20.94 -3.52
C GLU A 279 -28.89 20.70 -3.36
N ALA A 280 -29.39 19.57 -3.90
CA ALA A 280 -30.79 19.18 -3.74
C ALA A 280 -31.15 18.89 -2.28
N TRP A 281 -30.29 18.18 -1.55
CA TRP A 281 -30.47 17.88 -0.13
C TRP A 281 -30.53 19.16 0.71
N GLU A 282 -29.61 20.11 0.49
CA GLU A 282 -29.61 21.38 1.21
C GLU A 282 -30.88 22.18 0.94
N ARG A 283 -31.27 22.32 -0.34
CA ARG A 283 -32.50 23.01 -0.73
C ARG A 283 -33.74 22.38 -0.10
N GLN A 284 -33.81 21.05 -0.07
CA GLN A 284 -34.91 20.29 0.54
C GLN A 284 -35.01 20.54 2.05
N HIS A 285 -33.87 20.68 2.74
CA HIS A 285 -33.81 20.78 4.20
C HIS A 285 -33.60 22.20 4.73
N ALA A 286 -33.43 23.21 3.87
CA ALA A 286 -33.18 24.60 4.25
C ALA A 286 -34.25 25.15 5.22
N GLY A 287 -35.54 24.90 4.96
CA GLY A 287 -36.63 25.32 5.84
C GLY A 287 -36.64 24.59 7.20
N LEU A 288 -36.21 23.33 7.24
CA LEU A 288 -36.04 22.59 8.50
C LEU A 288 -34.88 23.19 9.32
N MET A 289 -33.76 23.47 8.66
CA MET A 289 -32.57 24.05 9.29
C MET A 289 -32.83 25.46 9.82
N ALA A 290 -33.52 26.32 9.07
CA ALA A 290 -33.92 27.66 9.52
C ALA A 290 -34.80 27.58 10.77
N ARG A 291 -35.87 26.77 10.72
CA ARG A 291 -36.77 26.56 11.86
C ARG A 291 -36.06 25.99 13.08
N ALA A 292 -35.15 25.04 12.88
CA ALA A 292 -34.41 24.43 13.97
C ALA A 292 -33.45 25.44 14.65
N ASN A 293 -32.81 26.31 13.86
CA ASN A 293 -32.00 27.41 14.38
C ASN A 293 -32.83 28.44 15.15
N GLU A 294 -34.01 28.83 14.63
CA GLU A 294 -34.94 29.72 15.33
C GLU A 294 -35.36 29.13 16.69
N LEU A 295 -35.78 27.86 16.72
CA LEU A 295 -36.15 27.18 17.96
C LEU A 295 -34.99 27.05 18.96
N ALA A 296 -33.77 26.84 18.46
CA ALA A 296 -32.57 26.80 19.28
C ALA A 296 -32.19 28.17 19.87
N ALA A 297 -32.72 29.28 19.33
CA ALA A 297 -32.47 30.63 19.81
C ALA A 297 -33.53 31.13 20.83
N VAL A 298 -34.71 30.51 20.88
CA VAL A 298 -35.81 30.96 21.76
C VAL A 298 -35.77 30.26 23.13
N GLU A 299 -35.91 31.06 24.20
CA GLU A 299 -36.21 30.59 25.54
C GLU A 299 -37.71 30.26 25.65
N PHE A 300 -38.03 28.97 25.74
CA PHE A 300 -39.39 28.47 25.97
C PHE A 300 -39.53 27.97 27.40
N ASP A 301 -40.76 27.94 27.92
CA ASP A 301 -41.10 27.14 29.10
C ASP A 301 -40.72 25.67 28.86
N ALA A 302 -40.16 25.02 29.89
CA ALA A 302 -39.49 23.74 29.78
C ALA A 302 -40.39 22.62 29.23
N LYS A 303 -41.70 22.71 29.47
CA LYS A 303 -42.67 21.66 29.12
C LYS A 303 -43.04 21.67 27.63
N ASP A 304 -43.29 22.85 27.06
CA ASP A 304 -43.62 22.99 25.63
C ASP A 304 -42.38 22.80 24.75
N LYS A 305 -41.21 23.22 25.25
CA LYS A 305 -39.93 23.04 24.56
C LYS A 305 -39.62 21.57 24.30
N ALA A 306 -39.83 20.71 25.30
CA ALA A 306 -39.50 19.28 25.21
C ALA A 306 -40.24 18.56 24.07
N VAL A 307 -41.51 18.90 23.80
CA VAL A 307 -42.30 18.26 22.73
C VAL A 307 -41.86 18.74 21.35
N HIS A 308 -41.57 20.04 21.21
CA HIS A 308 -41.13 20.62 19.95
C HIS A 308 -39.70 20.19 19.58
N ASP A 309 -38.79 20.16 20.55
CA ASP A 309 -37.40 19.75 20.34
C ASP A 309 -37.32 18.31 19.85
N VAL A 310 -38.04 17.37 20.49
CA VAL A 310 -38.03 15.95 20.11
C VAL A 310 -38.44 15.76 18.64
N ARG A 311 -39.50 16.44 18.19
CA ARG A 311 -39.99 16.31 16.81
C ARG A 311 -39.01 16.91 15.79
N VAL A 312 -38.36 18.02 16.12
CA VAL A 312 -37.38 18.66 15.23
C VAL A 312 -36.09 17.87 15.18
N ILE A 313 -35.60 17.39 16.32
CA ILE A 313 -34.44 16.50 16.44
C ILE A 313 -34.64 15.24 15.58
N GLN A 314 -35.79 14.56 15.69
CA GLN A 314 -36.09 13.38 14.86
C GLN A 314 -36.06 13.70 13.36
N LYS A 315 -36.52 14.90 12.96
CA LYS A 315 -36.44 15.33 11.56
C LYS A 315 -35.02 15.64 11.12
N LEU A 316 -34.18 16.22 11.99
CA LEU A 316 -32.76 16.47 11.71
C LEU A 316 -31.97 15.17 11.60
N GLU A 317 -32.21 14.22 12.51
CA GLU A 317 -31.64 12.87 12.45
C GLU A 317 -32.03 12.17 11.14
N LYS A 318 -33.30 12.27 10.74
CA LYS A 318 -33.78 11.75 9.45
C LYS A 318 -33.11 12.46 8.27
N ALA A 319 -33.00 13.79 8.29
CA ALA A 319 -32.33 14.55 7.23
C ALA A 319 -30.86 14.12 7.08
N ARG A 320 -30.15 13.93 8.20
CA ARG A 320 -28.77 13.42 8.22
C ARG A 320 -28.68 11.99 7.69
N ALA A 321 -29.61 11.11 8.06
CA ALA A 321 -29.66 9.74 7.53
C ALA A 321 -30.00 9.68 6.03
N GLN A 322 -30.66 10.72 5.50
CA GLN A 322 -30.98 10.89 4.08
C GLN A 322 -29.90 11.66 3.31
N ALA A 323 -28.82 12.09 3.97
CA ALA A 323 -27.74 12.81 3.32
C ALA A 323 -27.10 11.93 2.23
N PRO A 324 -26.75 12.50 1.05
CA PRO A 324 -26.03 11.77 0.02
C PRO A 324 -24.65 11.30 0.51
N VAL A 325 -23.98 10.47 -0.29
CA VAL A 325 -22.58 10.11 -0.04
C VAL A 325 -21.72 11.39 -0.11
N PRO A 326 -20.93 11.73 0.92
CA PRO A 326 -20.17 12.97 0.93
C PRO A 326 -19.01 12.93 -0.07
N VAL A 327 -18.77 14.04 -0.76
CA VAL A 327 -17.61 14.28 -1.63
C VAL A 327 -17.07 15.68 -1.32
N SER A 328 -15.90 15.78 -0.69
CA SER A 328 -15.22 17.06 -0.47
C SER A 328 -14.77 17.65 -1.81
N VAL A 329 -15.32 18.82 -2.17
CA VAL A 329 -14.92 19.55 -3.38
C VAL A 329 -13.47 20.02 -3.28
N ALA A 330 -13.05 20.47 -2.10
CA ALA A 330 -11.66 20.88 -1.91
C ALA A 330 -10.70 19.73 -2.19
N ASP A 331 -10.96 18.56 -1.59
CA ASP A 331 -10.15 17.38 -1.80
C ASP A 331 -10.14 17.00 -3.28
N ALA A 332 -11.30 16.89 -3.93
CA ALA A 332 -11.36 16.52 -5.34
C ALA A 332 -10.58 17.50 -6.25
N LEU A 333 -10.66 18.81 -5.99
CA LEU A 333 -9.93 19.83 -6.74
C LEU A 333 -8.41 19.78 -6.48
N ASP A 334 -7.99 19.51 -5.24
CA ASP A 334 -6.57 19.38 -4.90
C ASP A 334 -5.96 18.11 -5.50
N GLU A 335 -6.70 17.00 -5.50
CA GLU A 335 -6.25 15.74 -6.11
C GLU A 335 -6.22 15.83 -7.66
N LEU A 336 -7.18 16.53 -8.28
CA LEU A 336 -7.07 16.88 -9.70
C LEU A 336 -5.80 17.69 -9.97
N ARG A 337 -5.49 18.70 -9.15
CA ARG A 337 -4.26 19.47 -9.31
C ARG A 337 -3.02 18.60 -9.14
N MET A 338 -3.04 17.66 -8.21
CA MET A 338 -1.94 16.71 -7.99
C MET A 338 -1.72 15.79 -9.19
N LEU A 339 -2.76 15.40 -9.95
CA LEU A 339 -2.59 14.71 -11.25
C LEU A 339 -1.78 15.55 -12.25
N GLY A 340 -1.85 16.87 -12.15
CA GLY A 340 -1.02 17.79 -12.93
C GLY A 340 0.48 17.70 -12.58
N HIS A 341 0.85 17.21 -11.39
CA HIS A 341 2.23 17.18 -10.93
C HIS A 341 3.08 16.16 -11.73
N PRO A 342 4.33 16.50 -12.12
CA PRO A 342 5.20 15.59 -12.90
C PRO A 342 5.45 14.24 -12.23
N ALA A 343 5.52 14.18 -10.89
CA ALA A 343 5.75 12.94 -10.15
C ALA A 343 4.62 11.90 -10.32
N LEU A 344 3.40 12.34 -10.66
CA LEU A 344 2.27 11.44 -10.91
C LEU A 344 2.06 11.11 -12.39
N ALA A 345 2.80 11.74 -13.31
CA ALA A 345 2.63 11.55 -14.74
C ALA A 345 2.66 10.07 -15.20
N PRO A 346 3.53 9.19 -14.66
CA PRO A 346 3.54 7.76 -15.04
C PRO A 346 2.25 7.01 -14.68
N ARG A 347 1.51 7.49 -13.68
CA ARG A 347 0.36 6.80 -13.07
C ARG A 347 -0.99 7.36 -13.52
N THR A 348 -1.02 8.60 -14.01
CA THR A 348 -2.28 9.27 -14.40
C THR A 348 -3.08 8.48 -15.43
N GLY A 349 -2.42 7.85 -16.40
CA GLY A 349 -3.11 7.04 -17.42
C GLY A 349 -3.93 5.90 -16.81
N SER A 350 -3.37 5.18 -15.84
CA SER A 350 -4.04 4.07 -15.16
C SER A 350 -5.16 4.56 -14.23
N ILE A 351 -4.97 5.70 -13.55
CA ILE A 351 -6.03 6.32 -12.74
C ILE A 351 -7.22 6.72 -13.62
N VAL A 352 -6.98 7.41 -14.74
CA VAL A 352 -8.04 7.84 -15.67
C VAL A 352 -8.76 6.63 -16.27
N ARG A 353 -8.03 5.58 -16.67
CA ARG A 353 -8.63 4.33 -17.16
C ARG A 353 -9.54 3.67 -16.11
N LEU A 354 -9.07 3.57 -14.87
CA LEU A 354 -9.88 3.03 -13.77
C LEU A 354 -11.16 3.83 -13.57
N LEU A 355 -11.08 5.17 -13.54
CA LEU A 355 -12.25 6.04 -13.39
C LEU A 355 -13.27 5.86 -14.53
N ALA A 356 -12.78 5.74 -15.77
CA ALA A 356 -13.62 5.52 -16.94
C ALA A 356 -14.36 4.17 -16.87
N ALA A 357 -13.66 3.12 -16.44
CA ALA A 357 -14.16 1.74 -16.36
C ALA A 357 -15.15 1.51 -15.19
N LEU A 358 -15.19 2.40 -14.19
CA LEU A 358 -16.14 2.27 -13.07
C LEU A 358 -17.60 2.25 -13.57
N PRO A 359 -18.40 1.20 -13.28
CA PRO A 359 -19.73 1.11 -13.84
C PRO A 359 -20.67 2.22 -13.32
N ALA A 360 -21.54 2.72 -14.20
CA ALA A 360 -22.47 3.81 -13.88
C ALA A 360 -23.39 3.51 -12.68
N ALA A 361 -23.65 2.23 -12.39
CA ALA A 361 -24.47 1.79 -11.26
C ALA A 361 -23.89 2.16 -9.88
N LEU A 362 -22.58 2.42 -9.77
CA LEU A 362 -21.96 2.92 -8.54
C LEU A 362 -22.28 4.40 -8.27
N GLY A 363 -22.72 5.12 -9.32
CA GLY A 363 -23.03 6.54 -9.28
C GLY A 363 -21.80 7.45 -9.33
N PRO A 364 -22.01 8.76 -9.61
CA PRO A 364 -20.94 9.74 -9.74
C PRO A 364 -20.07 9.93 -8.48
N ALA A 365 -20.69 9.86 -7.30
CA ALA A 365 -19.97 10.02 -6.04
C ALA A 365 -18.86 8.96 -5.85
N ALA A 366 -19.09 7.72 -6.30
CA ALA A 366 -18.09 6.67 -6.26
C ALA A 366 -16.86 7.00 -7.13
N ARG A 367 -17.07 7.58 -8.32
CA ARG A 367 -16.00 8.01 -9.24
C ARG A 367 -15.18 9.15 -8.65
N ALA A 368 -15.83 10.20 -8.14
CA ALA A 368 -15.14 11.32 -7.51
C ALA A 368 -14.31 10.88 -6.28
N ARG A 369 -14.83 9.92 -5.50
CA ARG A 369 -14.10 9.37 -4.35
C ARG A 369 -12.97 8.44 -4.75
N MET A 370 -13.15 7.64 -5.81
CA MET A 370 -12.06 6.82 -6.36
C MET A 370 -10.92 7.69 -6.89
N LEU A 371 -11.22 8.85 -7.51
CA LEU A 371 -10.20 9.82 -7.90
C LEU A 371 -9.38 10.24 -6.67
N VAL A 372 -10.05 10.71 -5.61
CA VAL A 372 -9.37 11.18 -4.40
C VAL A 372 -8.52 10.07 -3.77
N HIS A 373 -9.05 8.86 -3.71
CA HIS A 373 -8.33 7.70 -3.19
C HIS A 373 -7.10 7.35 -4.02
N ALA A 374 -7.26 7.15 -5.33
CA ALA A 374 -6.18 6.70 -6.21
C ALA A 374 -5.04 7.72 -6.28
N VAL A 375 -5.34 9.02 -6.33
CA VAL A 375 -4.32 10.08 -6.35
C VAL A 375 -3.55 10.13 -5.03
N ARG A 376 -4.22 10.01 -3.89
CA ARG A 376 -3.55 9.96 -2.57
C ARG A 376 -2.59 8.78 -2.45
N ILE A 377 -3.03 7.61 -2.92
CA ILE A 377 -2.17 6.41 -2.94
C ILE A 377 -0.99 6.60 -3.90
N ALA A 378 -1.22 7.20 -5.07
CA ALA A 378 -0.15 7.52 -6.00
C ALA A 378 0.87 8.49 -5.39
N ALA A 379 0.41 9.50 -4.64
CA ALA A 379 1.25 10.52 -4.02
C ALA A 379 2.09 10.00 -2.84
N THR A 380 1.61 8.99 -2.10
CA THR A 380 2.38 8.38 -1.00
C THR A 380 3.26 7.21 -1.46
N SER A 381 3.08 6.72 -2.69
CA SER A 381 3.77 5.53 -3.22
C SER A 381 5.21 5.75 -3.68
N GLU A 382 5.98 6.67 -3.08
CA GLU A 382 7.42 6.84 -3.42
C GLU A 382 8.21 5.51 -3.32
N VAL A 383 7.72 4.54 -2.55
CA VAL A 383 8.31 3.21 -2.34
C VAL A 383 7.65 2.09 -3.17
N HIS A 384 6.45 2.30 -3.73
CA HIS A 384 5.66 1.21 -4.35
C HIS A 384 5.51 1.43 -5.86
N GLU A 385 6.42 0.80 -6.63
CA GLU A 385 6.55 0.96 -8.09
C GLU A 385 5.41 0.34 -8.93
N HIS A 386 4.35 -0.21 -8.32
CA HIS A 386 3.48 -1.18 -9.02
C HIS A 386 1.96 -0.99 -8.81
N VAL A 387 1.52 0.07 -8.10
CA VAL A 387 0.08 0.31 -7.83
C VAL A 387 -0.73 0.50 -9.12
N GLU A 388 -0.11 1.03 -10.17
CA GLU A 388 -0.76 1.24 -11.46
C GLU A 388 -1.12 -0.07 -12.17
N TRP A 389 -0.42 -1.18 -11.87
CA TRP A 389 -0.76 -2.49 -12.42
C TRP A 389 -2.09 -3.01 -11.87
N VAL A 390 -2.38 -2.70 -10.60
CA VAL A 390 -3.66 -3.07 -9.97
C VAL A 390 -4.78 -2.27 -10.62
N TRP A 391 -4.60 -0.96 -10.81
CA TRP A 391 -5.61 -0.11 -11.45
C TRP A 391 -5.87 -0.49 -12.89
N ASP A 392 -4.83 -0.79 -13.67
CA ASP A 392 -4.99 -1.25 -15.06
C ASP A 392 -5.71 -2.60 -15.14
N ALA A 393 -5.35 -3.56 -14.29
CA ALA A 393 -6.01 -4.86 -14.27
C ALA A 393 -7.47 -4.76 -13.81
N LEU A 394 -7.78 -3.89 -12.85
CA LEU A 394 -9.15 -3.60 -12.45
C LEU A 394 -9.95 -2.92 -13.56
N ALA A 395 -9.35 -1.94 -14.26
CA ALA A 395 -10.01 -1.26 -15.36
C ALA A 395 -10.35 -2.24 -16.50
N GLU A 396 -9.39 -3.07 -16.91
CA GLU A 396 -9.58 -4.14 -17.91
C GLU A 396 -10.70 -5.10 -17.50
N ALA A 397 -10.69 -5.57 -16.24
CA ALA A 397 -11.73 -6.44 -15.72
C ALA A 397 -13.13 -5.81 -15.74
N LEU A 398 -13.25 -4.53 -15.38
CA LEU A 398 -14.52 -3.82 -15.35
C LEU A 398 -15.05 -3.52 -16.76
N ASP A 399 -14.16 -3.18 -17.69
CA ASP A 399 -14.50 -3.04 -19.12
C ASP A 399 -15.01 -4.37 -19.70
N ASP A 400 -14.43 -5.49 -19.26
CA ASP A 400 -14.89 -6.85 -19.57
C ASP A 400 -16.13 -7.30 -18.76
N SER A 401 -16.85 -6.34 -18.15
CA SER A 401 -18.11 -6.56 -17.42
C SER A 401 -17.98 -7.47 -16.20
N ALA A 402 -16.85 -7.44 -15.49
CA ALA A 402 -16.71 -8.12 -14.20
C ALA A 402 -17.78 -7.64 -13.19
N PRO A 403 -18.20 -8.49 -12.22
CA PRO A 403 -19.20 -8.11 -11.23
C PRO A 403 -18.75 -6.95 -10.35
N LEU A 404 -19.69 -6.11 -9.91
CA LEU A 404 -19.41 -4.97 -9.03
C LEU A 404 -18.83 -5.39 -7.67
N GLU A 405 -19.12 -6.62 -7.24
CA GLU A 405 -18.58 -7.23 -6.03
C GLU A 405 -17.04 -7.31 -6.07
N LEU A 406 -16.40 -7.27 -7.24
CA LEU A 406 -14.95 -7.13 -7.40
C LEU A 406 -14.42 -5.91 -6.63
N LEU A 407 -15.20 -4.83 -6.56
CA LEU A 407 -14.83 -3.58 -5.89
C LEU A 407 -15.16 -3.56 -4.40
N ALA A 408 -15.66 -4.67 -3.83
CA ALA A 408 -15.98 -4.76 -2.40
C ALA A 408 -14.79 -4.40 -1.48
N PRO A 409 -13.52 -4.78 -1.77
CA PRO A 409 -12.37 -4.36 -0.96
C PRO A 409 -12.17 -2.83 -0.94
N TRP A 410 -12.62 -2.14 -2.00
CA TRP A 410 -12.57 -0.68 -2.14
C TRP A 410 -13.85 0.02 -1.66
N LYS A 411 -14.86 -0.72 -1.18
CA LYS A 411 -16.18 -0.18 -0.80
C LYS A 411 -16.09 0.98 0.18
N ARG A 412 -15.16 0.95 1.15
CA ARG A 412 -14.99 2.08 2.07
C ARG A 412 -14.45 3.32 1.35
N ALA A 413 -13.50 3.20 0.42
CA ALA A 413 -13.01 4.34 -0.35
C ALA A 413 -14.16 4.93 -1.20
N LEU A 414 -14.97 4.07 -1.81
CA LEU A 414 -16.12 4.43 -2.63
C LEU A 414 -17.30 5.05 -1.86
N THR A 415 -17.44 4.78 -0.55
CA THR A 415 -18.62 5.23 0.23
C THR A 415 -18.31 6.12 1.44
N THR A 416 -17.08 6.11 1.97
CA THR A 416 -16.69 6.81 3.20
C THR A 416 -15.31 7.44 3.10
N GLU A 417 -15.08 8.57 3.77
CA GLU A 417 -13.74 9.17 3.85
C GLU A 417 -12.83 8.36 4.77
N GLY A 418 -12.17 7.38 4.18
CA GLY A 418 -11.09 6.64 4.82
C GLY A 418 -10.01 6.37 3.78
N ARG A 419 -8.76 6.69 4.13
CA ARG A 419 -7.62 6.16 3.39
C ARG A 419 -7.59 4.66 3.60
N MET A 420 -7.53 3.92 2.51
CA MET A 420 -7.19 2.50 2.55
C MET A 420 -5.95 2.28 1.70
N TYR A 421 -5.03 1.45 2.14
CA TYR A 421 -3.80 1.17 1.41
C TYR A 421 -3.86 -0.18 0.70
N VAL A 422 -5.06 -0.58 0.27
CA VAL A 422 -5.32 -1.92 -0.29
C VAL A 422 -4.39 -2.18 -1.47
N GLU A 423 -4.21 -1.22 -2.37
CA GLU A 423 -3.39 -1.40 -3.57
C GLU A 423 -1.90 -1.50 -3.28
N GLN A 424 -1.41 -0.79 -2.27
CA GLN A 424 -0.01 -0.87 -1.84
C GLN A 424 0.27 -2.27 -1.30
N ASP A 425 -0.61 -2.76 -0.43
CA ASP A 425 -0.51 -4.10 0.13
C ASP A 425 -0.70 -5.18 -0.94
N LEU A 426 -1.39 -4.92 -2.06
CA LEU A 426 -1.63 -5.94 -3.08
C LEU A 426 -0.51 -6.08 -4.11
N ALA A 427 0.13 -4.97 -4.47
CA ALA A 427 1.18 -4.99 -5.48
C ALA A 427 2.56 -5.33 -4.90
N GLU A 428 2.72 -5.20 -3.59
CA GLU A 428 3.97 -5.52 -2.90
C GLU A 428 4.38 -6.99 -3.15
N ASP A 429 5.61 -7.18 -3.61
CA ASP A 429 6.23 -8.47 -4.00
C ASP A 429 5.60 -9.21 -5.20
N LEU A 430 4.59 -8.64 -5.87
CA LEU A 430 3.99 -9.26 -7.06
C LEU A 430 4.62 -8.73 -8.35
N LYS A 431 4.75 -9.62 -9.34
CA LYS A 431 5.03 -9.21 -10.72
C LYS A 431 3.73 -8.78 -11.39
N ARG A 432 3.82 -7.99 -12.46
CA ARG A 432 2.64 -7.54 -13.24
C ARG A 432 1.70 -8.67 -13.66
N ALA A 433 2.26 -9.80 -14.11
CA ALA A 433 1.46 -10.98 -14.46
C ALA A 433 0.70 -11.57 -13.26
N ASP A 434 1.29 -11.54 -12.07
CA ASP A 434 0.66 -12.04 -10.85
C ASP A 434 -0.42 -11.08 -10.34
N VAL A 435 -0.30 -9.76 -10.59
CA VAL A 435 -1.38 -8.80 -10.35
C VAL A 435 -2.60 -9.07 -11.25
N GLN A 436 -2.38 -9.41 -12.53
CA GLN A 436 -3.48 -9.82 -13.41
C GLN A 436 -4.14 -11.12 -12.95
N ARG A 437 -3.36 -12.08 -12.41
CA ARG A 437 -3.90 -13.30 -11.79
C ARG A 437 -4.68 -13.00 -10.53
N LEU A 438 -4.18 -12.10 -9.69
CA LEU A 438 -4.85 -11.62 -8.48
C LEU A 438 -6.25 -11.07 -8.82
N VAL A 439 -6.34 -10.19 -9.82
CA VAL A 439 -7.65 -9.64 -10.22
C VAL A 439 -8.56 -10.74 -10.76
N ARG A 440 -8.06 -11.71 -11.54
CA ARG A 440 -8.86 -12.87 -12.00
C ARG A 440 -9.38 -13.75 -10.85
N VAL A 441 -8.58 -13.97 -9.81
CA VAL A 441 -9.03 -14.64 -8.57
C VAL A 441 -10.16 -13.84 -7.92
N LEU A 442 -10.04 -12.51 -7.84
CA LEU A 442 -11.08 -11.66 -7.26
C LEU A 442 -12.36 -11.63 -8.11
N ILE A 443 -12.26 -11.69 -9.44
CA ILE A 443 -13.41 -11.82 -10.33
C ILE A 443 -14.14 -13.14 -10.06
N ASP A 444 -13.43 -14.25 -9.93
CA ASP A 444 -14.04 -15.55 -9.63
C ASP A 444 -14.75 -15.55 -8.27
N LEU A 445 -14.13 -14.96 -7.24
CA LEU A 445 -14.78 -14.76 -5.93
C LEU A 445 -16.01 -13.85 -6.01
N ALA A 446 -15.96 -12.81 -6.84
CA ALA A 446 -17.08 -11.91 -7.10
C ALA A 446 -18.27 -12.63 -7.76
N TRP A 447 -18.02 -13.51 -8.74
CA TRP A 447 -19.06 -14.35 -9.36
C TRP A 447 -19.70 -15.33 -8.40
N ARG A 448 -18.97 -15.79 -7.37
CA ARG A 448 -19.51 -16.59 -6.26
C ARG A 448 -20.32 -15.75 -5.26
N GLY A 449 -20.45 -14.44 -5.50
CA GLY A 449 -21.26 -13.49 -4.71
C GLY A 449 -20.60 -12.99 -3.43
N GLN A 450 -19.29 -13.21 -3.24
CA GLN A 450 -18.62 -12.92 -1.97
C GLN A 450 -17.15 -12.53 -2.19
N VAL A 451 -16.86 -11.23 -2.14
CA VAL A 451 -15.50 -10.71 -1.93
C VAL A 451 -15.44 -10.01 -0.58
N ALA A 452 -14.78 -10.63 0.39
CA ALA A 452 -14.51 -10.03 1.69
C ALA A 452 -13.33 -9.06 1.61
N ARG A 453 -13.17 -8.21 2.63
CA ARG A 453 -12.09 -7.23 2.69
C ARG A 453 -10.71 -7.90 2.74
N GLU A 454 -10.63 -9.07 3.35
CA GLU A 454 -9.40 -9.83 3.59
C GLU A 454 -9.01 -10.71 2.38
N ASP A 455 -9.94 -10.95 1.46
CA ASP A 455 -9.75 -11.86 0.32
C ASP A 455 -8.59 -11.44 -0.59
N PRO A 456 -8.40 -10.15 -0.95
CA PRO A 456 -7.25 -9.73 -1.76
C PRO A 456 -5.90 -10.03 -1.11
N GLY A 457 -5.76 -9.77 0.19
CA GLY A 457 -4.51 -10.07 0.92
C GLY A 457 -4.18 -11.56 0.94
N ARG A 458 -5.21 -12.41 1.06
CA ARG A 458 -5.05 -13.88 1.02
C ARG A 458 -4.72 -14.38 -0.37
N ALA A 459 -5.38 -13.84 -1.40
CA ALA A 459 -5.08 -14.15 -2.78
C ALA A 459 -3.63 -13.76 -3.13
N ARG A 460 -3.18 -12.56 -2.73
CA ARG A 460 -1.77 -12.14 -2.84
C ARG A 460 -0.85 -13.17 -2.19
N ALA A 461 -1.13 -13.58 -0.95
CA ALA A 461 -0.25 -14.49 -0.23
C ALA A 461 -0.05 -15.83 -0.95
N TRP A 462 -1.11 -16.40 -1.53
CA TRP A 462 -1.01 -17.65 -2.30
C TRP A 462 -0.26 -17.48 -3.63
N LEU A 463 -0.49 -16.37 -4.34
CA LEU A 463 0.19 -16.07 -5.61
C LEU A 463 1.68 -15.80 -5.37
N ALA A 464 2.03 -14.99 -4.38
CA ALA A 464 3.41 -14.71 -3.96
C ALA A 464 4.13 -15.95 -3.38
N ALA A 465 3.37 -16.95 -2.93
CA ALA A 465 3.87 -18.26 -2.55
C ALA A 465 4.16 -19.20 -3.73
N GLY A 466 3.86 -18.78 -4.96
CA GLY A 466 4.12 -19.54 -6.18
C GLY A 466 2.95 -20.40 -6.66
N SER A 467 1.75 -20.23 -6.09
CA SER A 467 0.54 -20.84 -6.67
C SER A 467 0.26 -20.21 -8.04
N THR A 468 0.14 -21.03 -9.07
CA THR A 468 -0.11 -20.58 -10.46
C THR A 468 -1.51 -20.90 -10.97
N ASP A 469 -2.27 -21.71 -10.22
CA ASP A 469 -3.64 -22.09 -10.55
C ASP A 469 -4.62 -21.12 -9.89
N GLU A 470 -5.22 -20.24 -10.69
CA GLU A 470 -6.15 -19.20 -10.25
C GLU A 470 -7.41 -19.79 -9.60
N ILE A 471 -7.91 -20.92 -10.11
CA ILE A 471 -9.11 -21.60 -9.58
C ILE A 471 -8.80 -22.15 -8.20
N LEU A 472 -7.64 -22.81 -8.06
CA LEU A 472 -7.17 -23.30 -6.77
C LEU A 472 -7.04 -22.15 -5.77
N VAL A 473 -6.47 -20.99 -6.15
CA VAL A 473 -6.34 -19.84 -5.22
C VAL A 473 -7.70 -19.32 -4.78
N ALA A 474 -8.66 -19.16 -5.69
CA ALA A 474 -10.01 -18.72 -5.33
C ALA A 474 -10.69 -19.69 -4.35
N ASP A 475 -10.57 -20.99 -4.59
CA ASP A 475 -11.10 -22.03 -3.70
C ASP A 475 -10.43 -21.99 -2.31
N LEU A 476 -9.11 -21.76 -2.25
CA LEU A 476 -8.38 -21.62 -0.99
C LEU A 476 -8.79 -20.38 -0.20
N VAL A 477 -8.96 -19.24 -0.87
CA VAL A 477 -9.41 -17.99 -0.23
C VAL A 477 -10.81 -18.19 0.35
N ALA A 478 -11.73 -18.75 -0.44
CA ALA A 478 -13.09 -19.04 0.01
C ALA A 478 -13.13 -20.02 1.20
N ALA A 479 -12.36 -21.12 1.14
CA ALA A 479 -12.33 -22.14 2.19
C ALA A 479 -11.69 -21.69 3.51
N LEU A 480 -10.90 -20.61 3.48
CA LEU A 480 -10.25 -20.04 4.66
C LEU A 480 -10.97 -18.81 5.22
N ARG A 481 -12.05 -18.32 4.59
CA ARG A 481 -12.71 -17.05 4.97
C ARG A 481 -13.02 -16.94 6.47
N ASP A 482 -13.52 -18.01 7.07
CA ASP A 482 -13.90 -18.05 8.49
C ASP A 482 -12.71 -18.21 9.46
N VAL A 483 -11.49 -18.34 8.96
CA VAL A 483 -10.27 -18.46 9.77
C VAL A 483 -9.76 -17.06 10.07
N GLU A 484 -9.80 -16.65 11.34
CA GLU A 484 -9.26 -15.35 11.74
C GLU A 484 -7.74 -15.28 11.53
N GLY A 485 -7.25 -14.10 11.15
CA GLY A 485 -5.81 -13.82 10.97
C GLY A 485 -5.43 -13.39 9.55
N TYR A 486 -4.29 -12.72 9.46
CA TYR A 486 -3.67 -12.36 8.19
C TYR A 486 -2.85 -13.53 7.66
N LEU A 487 -3.13 -13.95 6.43
CA LEU A 487 -2.34 -14.97 5.76
C LEU A 487 -1.06 -14.33 5.21
N LEU A 488 0.06 -14.55 5.89
CA LEU A 488 1.37 -14.13 5.42
C LEU A 488 1.85 -15.02 4.26
N VAL A 489 2.66 -14.46 3.36
CA VAL A 489 3.26 -15.18 2.22
C VAL A 489 4.02 -16.42 2.69
N GLU A 490 4.74 -16.31 3.81
CA GLU A 490 5.50 -17.39 4.43
C GLU A 490 4.59 -18.55 4.86
N VAL A 491 3.42 -18.25 5.43
CA VAL A 491 2.45 -19.28 5.84
C VAL A 491 1.92 -20.01 4.61
N ALA A 492 1.58 -19.26 3.55
CA ALA A 492 1.13 -19.83 2.28
C ALA A 492 2.20 -20.72 1.64
N ARG A 493 3.48 -20.28 1.58
CA ARG A 493 4.60 -21.09 1.08
C ARG A 493 4.80 -22.37 1.87
N GLY A 494 4.79 -22.26 3.20
CA GLY A 494 4.93 -23.39 4.10
C GLY A 494 3.81 -24.42 3.89
N ALA A 495 2.56 -23.96 3.78
CA ALA A 495 1.42 -24.82 3.51
C ALA A 495 1.52 -25.52 2.14
N LEU A 496 1.84 -24.78 1.07
CA LEU A 496 2.01 -25.36 -0.28
C LEU A 496 3.16 -26.37 -0.35
N ALA A 497 4.23 -26.16 0.42
CA ALA A 497 5.40 -27.04 0.41
C ALA A 497 5.08 -28.46 0.90
N ILE A 498 4.23 -28.59 1.93
CA ILE A 498 3.94 -29.89 2.57
C ILE A 498 2.54 -30.46 2.23
N ALA A 499 1.74 -29.75 1.46
CA ALA A 499 0.43 -30.22 0.99
C ALA A 499 0.52 -31.11 -0.28
N GLU A 500 -0.44 -32.01 -0.43
CA GLU A 500 -0.65 -32.89 -1.59
C GLU A 500 -1.38 -32.18 -2.76
N ARG A 501 -1.35 -30.84 -2.79
CA ARG A 501 -1.89 -29.96 -3.85
C ARG A 501 -3.42 -30.05 -4.11
N THR A 502 -4.20 -30.54 -3.16
CA THR A 502 -5.67 -30.39 -3.21
C THR A 502 -6.12 -29.25 -2.29
N VAL A 503 -7.24 -28.58 -2.62
CA VAL A 503 -7.81 -27.49 -1.80
C VAL A 503 -7.99 -27.95 -0.34
N ALA A 504 -8.65 -29.10 -0.15
CA ALA A 504 -8.93 -29.63 1.18
C ALA A 504 -7.66 -29.88 1.99
N ASP A 505 -6.61 -30.38 1.34
CA ASP A 505 -5.34 -30.68 1.99
C ASP A 505 -4.56 -29.42 2.38
N VAL A 506 -4.46 -28.45 1.46
CA VAL A 506 -3.82 -27.16 1.74
C VAL A 506 -4.56 -26.44 2.87
N VAL A 507 -5.90 -26.44 2.87
CA VAL A 507 -6.72 -25.84 3.94
C VAL A 507 -6.49 -26.53 5.28
N ALA A 508 -6.41 -27.86 5.31
CA ALA A 508 -6.15 -28.64 6.52
C ALA A 508 -4.79 -28.31 7.14
N ILE A 509 -3.80 -27.90 6.33
CA ILE A 509 -2.47 -27.48 6.80
C ILE A 509 -2.43 -25.98 7.14
N ALA A 510 -3.01 -25.13 6.30
CA ALA A 510 -3.00 -23.68 6.48
C ALA A 510 -3.71 -23.25 7.78
N LYS A 511 -4.82 -23.91 8.15
CA LYS A 511 -5.58 -23.61 9.38
C LYS A 511 -4.72 -23.70 10.65
N PRO A 512 -4.09 -24.86 10.98
CA PRO A 512 -3.17 -24.95 12.12
C PRO A 512 -2.02 -23.96 12.06
N LEU A 513 -1.51 -23.63 10.87
CA LEU A 513 -0.42 -22.67 10.72
C LEU A 513 -0.84 -21.24 11.03
N LEU A 514 -2.01 -20.82 10.56
CA LEU A 514 -2.58 -19.52 10.92
C LEU A 514 -2.80 -19.41 12.43
N GLU A 515 -3.31 -20.46 13.09
CA GLU A 515 -3.44 -20.48 14.54
C GLU A 515 -2.07 -20.38 15.25
N LEU A 516 -1.05 -21.08 14.74
CA LEU A 516 0.31 -20.98 15.27
C LEU A 516 0.89 -19.57 15.12
N THR A 517 0.54 -18.84 14.05
CA THR A 517 1.02 -17.47 13.86
C THR A 517 0.42 -16.47 14.85
N LYS A 518 -0.79 -16.74 15.39
CA LYS A 518 -1.41 -15.86 16.39
C LYS A 518 -0.63 -15.81 17.71
N SER A 519 0.02 -16.91 18.07
CA SER A 519 0.82 -17.02 19.31
C SER A 519 2.33 -16.83 19.08
N SER A 520 2.77 -16.70 17.83
CA SER A 520 4.19 -16.63 17.49
C SER A 520 4.63 -15.21 17.10
N ARG A 521 5.88 -14.86 17.40
CA ARG A 521 6.49 -13.63 16.88
C ARG A 521 6.62 -13.72 15.34
N HIS A 522 6.45 -12.60 14.63
CA HIS A 522 6.49 -12.57 13.15
C HIS A 522 7.75 -13.24 12.57
N TYR A 523 8.90 -13.03 13.20
CA TYR A 523 10.17 -13.65 12.78
C TYR A 523 10.11 -15.20 12.77
N SER A 524 9.47 -15.82 13.76
CA SER A 524 9.34 -17.28 13.87
C SER A 524 8.50 -17.87 12.75
N VAL A 525 7.50 -17.12 12.24
CA VAL A 525 6.67 -17.55 11.10
C VAL A 525 7.51 -17.76 9.84
N ARG A 526 8.45 -16.85 9.58
CA ARG A 526 9.37 -16.97 8.45
C ARG A 526 10.25 -18.21 8.56
N GLN A 527 10.80 -18.48 9.75
CA GLN A 527 11.64 -19.67 9.96
C GLN A 527 10.83 -20.97 9.84
N LEU A 528 9.58 -20.99 10.32
CA LEU A 528 8.68 -22.14 10.17
C LEU A 528 8.42 -22.48 8.70
N SER A 529 8.16 -21.47 7.87
CA SER A 529 7.99 -21.66 6.44
C SER A 529 9.22 -22.31 5.79
N VAL A 530 10.41 -21.80 6.11
CA VAL A 530 11.68 -22.32 5.60
C VAL A 530 11.94 -23.75 6.09
N LEU A 531 11.56 -24.09 7.32
CA LEU A 531 11.59 -25.46 7.83
C LEU A 531 10.69 -26.39 7.00
N PHE A 532 9.47 -25.97 6.65
CA PHE A 532 8.57 -26.80 5.85
C PHE A 532 9.04 -26.98 4.42
N GLU A 533 9.59 -25.95 3.80
CA GLU A 533 10.23 -26.06 2.48
C GLU A 533 11.41 -27.05 2.52
N HIS A 534 12.28 -26.94 3.52
CA HIS A 534 13.39 -27.88 3.72
C HIS A 534 12.90 -29.32 3.95
N ALA A 535 11.88 -29.49 4.78
CA ALA A 535 11.26 -30.78 5.02
C ALA A 535 10.67 -31.38 3.74
N ALA A 536 9.92 -30.60 2.96
CA ALA A 536 9.37 -31.04 1.68
C ALA A 536 10.48 -31.48 0.72
N ASN A 537 11.52 -30.66 0.55
CA ASN A 537 12.64 -30.91 -0.35
C ASN A 537 13.49 -32.13 0.07
N THR A 538 13.48 -32.48 1.36
CA THR A 538 14.21 -33.64 1.90
C THR A 538 13.30 -34.85 2.20
N GLY A 539 12.10 -34.89 1.61
CA GLY A 539 11.14 -36.02 1.75
C GLY A 539 10.46 -36.15 3.12
N GLY A 540 10.68 -35.19 4.02
CA GLY A 540 10.15 -35.14 5.38
C GLY A 540 8.87 -34.32 5.56
N GLY A 541 8.24 -33.84 4.49
CA GLY A 541 7.00 -33.04 4.59
C GLY A 541 5.89 -33.73 5.39
N TRP A 542 5.76 -35.06 5.29
CA TRP A 542 4.80 -35.85 6.06
C TRP A 542 5.04 -35.82 7.57
N ILE A 543 6.30 -35.63 8.03
CA ILE A 543 6.63 -35.49 9.45
C ILE A 543 6.10 -34.15 9.96
N MET A 544 6.34 -33.07 9.21
CA MET A 544 5.88 -31.72 9.57
C MET A 544 4.35 -31.65 9.61
N ARG A 545 3.69 -32.19 8.58
CA ARG A 545 2.24 -32.30 8.53
C ARG A 545 1.69 -33.02 9.76
N ALA A 546 2.22 -34.21 10.06
CA ALA A 546 1.73 -35.01 11.17
C ALA A 546 2.06 -34.41 12.55
N ALA A 547 3.08 -33.54 12.65
CA ALA A 547 3.38 -32.76 13.85
C ALA A 547 2.38 -31.58 14.02
N LEU A 548 2.01 -30.90 12.93
CA LEU A 548 0.97 -29.88 12.94
C LEU A 548 -0.40 -30.44 13.33
N GLU A 549 -0.79 -31.58 12.75
CA GLU A 549 -2.03 -32.29 13.09
C GLU A 549 -2.04 -32.72 14.57
N ALA A 550 -0.86 -33.04 15.13
CA ALA A 550 -0.67 -33.35 16.54
C ALA A 550 -0.54 -32.10 17.44
N LYS A 551 -0.77 -30.89 16.90
CA LYS A 551 -0.67 -29.59 17.60
C LYS A 551 0.71 -29.35 18.24
N GLN A 552 1.78 -29.86 17.64
CA GLN A 552 3.16 -29.68 18.12
C GLN A 552 3.79 -28.37 17.61
N GLY A 553 3.00 -27.30 17.46
CA GLY A 553 3.43 -26.05 16.85
C GLY A 553 4.62 -25.41 17.57
N GLU A 554 4.61 -25.37 18.90
CA GLU A 554 5.71 -24.83 19.71
C GLU A 554 7.03 -25.58 19.50
N ALA A 555 6.98 -26.91 19.37
CA ALA A 555 8.15 -27.72 19.08
C ALA A 555 8.70 -27.42 17.67
N LEU A 556 7.81 -27.24 16.68
CA LEU A 556 8.21 -26.84 15.33
C LEU A 556 8.84 -25.45 15.31
N THR A 557 8.31 -24.49 16.07
CA THR A 557 8.89 -23.16 16.21
C THR A 557 10.30 -23.23 16.80
N THR A 558 10.48 -24.00 17.87
CA THR A 558 11.79 -24.21 18.51
C THR A 558 12.81 -24.83 17.54
N ILE A 559 12.37 -25.80 16.75
CA ILE A 559 13.18 -26.44 15.71
C ILE A 559 13.60 -25.42 14.64
N ALA A 560 12.64 -24.64 14.13
CA ALA A 560 12.90 -23.62 13.12
C ALA A 560 13.87 -22.55 13.62
N ASP A 561 13.67 -22.06 14.86
CA ASP A 561 14.52 -21.06 15.49
C ASP A 561 15.93 -21.61 15.81
N THR A 562 16.07 -22.92 16.05
CA THR A 562 17.39 -23.56 16.20
C THR A 562 18.08 -23.73 14.83
N MET A 563 17.32 -24.11 13.80
CA MET A 563 17.83 -24.39 12.47
C MET A 563 18.45 -23.15 11.80
N LYS A 564 17.89 -21.96 12.04
CA LYS A 564 18.40 -20.69 11.47
C LYS A 564 19.86 -20.38 11.84
N LEU A 565 20.33 -20.92 12.97
CA LEU A 565 21.69 -20.71 13.48
C LEU A 565 22.73 -21.48 12.67
N LEU A 566 22.28 -22.47 11.92
CA LEU A 566 23.11 -23.28 11.05
C LEU A 566 23.14 -22.67 9.64
N PRO A 567 24.31 -22.63 8.98
CA PRO A 567 24.35 -22.38 7.55
C PRO A 567 23.46 -23.40 6.82
N LYS A 568 22.69 -22.97 5.81
CA LYS A 568 21.79 -23.86 5.04
C LYS A 568 22.48 -25.12 4.52
N SER A 569 23.76 -25.03 4.17
CA SER A 569 24.58 -26.17 3.71
C SER A 569 24.87 -27.23 4.79
N LYS A 570 24.54 -26.95 6.06
CA LYS A 570 24.71 -27.84 7.21
C LYS A 570 23.38 -28.36 7.76
N TRP A 571 22.26 -28.06 7.12
CA TRP A 571 20.96 -28.55 7.58
C TRP A 571 20.84 -30.05 7.33
N PRO A 572 20.54 -30.85 8.37
CA PRO A 572 20.38 -32.29 8.20
C PRO A 572 19.10 -32.59 7.39
N PRO A 573 19.07 -33.68 6.59
CA PRO A 573 17.84 -34.08 5.93
C PRO A 573 16.88 -34.74 6.94
N LEU A 574 15.58 -34.52 6.75
CA LEU A 574 14.57 -35.15 7.61
C LEU A 574 14.41 -36.65 7.30
N THR A 575 14.62 -37.04 6.05
CA THR A 575 14.61 -38.45 5.64
C THR A 575 15.93 -38.84 5.01
N ARG A 576 16.20 -40.15 4.98
CA ARG A 576 17.37 -40.76 4.36
C ARG A 576 16.89 -41.71 3.28
N GLU A 577 17.61 -41.78 2.18
CA GLU A 577 17.36 -42.78 1.16
C GLU A 577 17.81 -44.15 1.69
N THR A 578 16.87 -45.09 1.81
CA THR A 578 17.14 -46.42 2.37
C THR A 578 16.60 -47.50 1.43
N LYS A 579 17.49 -48.35 0.92
CA LYS A 579 17.12 -49.61 0.24
C LYS A 579 16.97 -50.72 1.27
N ALA A 580 15.77 -50.84 1.83
CA ALA A 580 15.47 -51.80 2.88
C ALA A 580 14.81 -53.08 2.31
N SER A 581 15.63 -54.05 1.88
CA SER A 581 15.15 -55.35 1.39
C SER A 581 14.35 -56.13 2.45
N TRP A 582 14.62 -55.89 3.73
CA TRP A 582 13.90 -56.53 4.84
C TRP A 582 12.40 -56.24 4.86
N ILE A 583 11.93 -55.16 4.21
CA ILE A 583 10.51 -54.78 4.14
C ILE A 583 9.69 -55.83 3.39
N GLU A 584 10.28 -56.53 2.42
CA GLU A 584 9.61 -57.56 1.60
C GLU A 584 9.15 -58.77 2.42
N ARG A 585 9.69 -58.95 3.63
CA ARG A 585 9.29 -60.02 4.57
C ARG A 585 7.95 -59.73 5.26
N TYR A 586 7.47 -58.50 5.23
CA TYR A 586 6.21 -58.10 5.87
C TYR A 586 5.06 -58.00 4.85
N PRO A 587 3.79 -58.10 5.29
CA PRO A 587 2.65 -57.91 4.40
C PRO A 587 2.74 -56.60 3.61
N VAL A 588 2.45 -56.66 2.31
CA VAL A 588 2.56 -55.50 1.38
C VAL A 588 1.81 -54.26 1.88
N ALA A 589 0.71 -54.45 2.62
CA ALA A 589 -0.07 -53.37 3.23
C ALA A 589 0.73 -52.53 4.26
N LEU A 590 1.79 -53.07 4.87
CA LEU A 590 2.66 -52.35 5.81
C LEU A 590 3.84 -51.67 5.12
N ALA A 591 4.13 -52.00 3.85
CA ALA A 591 5.32 -51.52 3.14
C ALA A 591 5.46 -49.98 3.14
N PRO A 592 4.41 -49.16 2.93
CA PRO A 592 4.55 -47.70 2.99
C PRO A 592 5.01 -47.21 4.37
N ALA A 593 4.40 -47.70 5.45
CA ALA A 593 4.74 -47.32 6.82
C ALA A 593 6.15 -47.78 7.21
N LEU A 594 6.54 -48.97 6.78
CA LEU A 594 7.89 -49.51 7.00
C LEU A 594 8.96 -48.73 6.23
N ARG A 595 8.67 -48.28 5.00
CA ARG A 595 9.58 -47.40 4.23
C ARG A 595 9.75 -46.06 4.92
N ARG A 596 8.67 -45.46 5.43
CA ARG A 596 8.74 -44.23 6.24
C ARG A 596 9.61 -44.43 7.47
N LEU A 597 9.41 -45.52 8.23
CA LEU A 597 10.27 -45.87 9.37
C LEU A 597 11.74 -46.06 8.96
N ALA A 598 12.00 -46.79 7.87
CA ALA A 598 13.35 -47.01 7.32
C ALA A 598 14.06 -45.72 6.88
N SER A 599 13.29 -44.70 6.48
CA SER A 599 13.86 -43.41 6.07
C SER A 599 14.28 -42.53 7.26
N VAL A 600 13.78 -42.80 8.46
CA VAL A 600 14.00 -41.96 9.65
C VAL A 600 14.79 -42.64 10.76
N ASP A 601 14.67 -43.96 10.89
CA ASP A 601 15.30 -44.74 11.96
C ASP A 601 16.52 -45.52 11.42
N PRO A 602 17.74 -45.25 11.89
CA PRO A 602 18.92 -46.06 11.55
C PRO A 602 18.75 -47.55 11.90
N ASP A 603 17.96 -47.86 12.93
CA ASP A 603 17.69 -49.20 13.43
C ASP A 603 16.28 -49.69 13.03
N ALA A 604 15.74 -49.20 11.90
CA ALA A 604 14.34 -49.40 11.50
C ALA A 604 13.89 -50.86 11.46
N GLU A 605 14.75 -51.80 11.03
CA GLU A 605 14.43 -53.23 10.99
C GLU A 605 14.14 -53.76 12.40
N ARG A 606 15.04 -53.46 13.34
CA ARG A 606 14.88 -53.86 14.75
C ARG A 606 13.67 -53.18 15.39
N SER A 607 13.47 -51.90 15.11
CA SER A 607 12.30 -51.15 15.57
C SER A 607 10.99 -51.72 15.02
N ALA A 608 10.95 -52.09 13.74
CA ALA A 608 9.80 -52.73 13.11
C ALA A 608 9.53 -54.10 13.74
N ALA A 609 10.54 -54.97 13.81
CA ALA A 609 10.45 -56.29 14.43
C ALA A 609 9.91 -56.21 15.86
N LYS A 610 10.46 -55.32 16.70
CA LYS A 610 9.99 -55.09 18.07
C LYS A 610 8.52 -54.65 18.12
N ARG A 611 8.11 -53.74 17.23
CA ARG A 611 6.74 -53.16 17.25
C ARG A 611 5.70 -54.10 16.69
N LEU A 612 6.09 -55.00 15.79
CA LEU A 612 5.25 -55.98 15.13
C LEU A 612 5.27 -57.36 15.79
N ALA A 613 6.23 -57.65 16.68
CA ALA A 613 6.47 -58.97 17.29
C ALA A 613 5.22 -59.66 17.85
N THR A 614 4.25 -58.92 18.39
CA THR A 614 3.00 -59.48 18.92
C THR A 614 2.15 -60.14 17.81
N ASP A 615 2.07 -59.49 16.65
CA ASP A 615 1.18 -59.85 15.55
C ASP A 615 1.90 -60.62 14.44
N LEU A 616 3.15 -60.23 14.15
CA LEU A 616 4.04 -60.79 13.13
C LEU A 616 5.41 -61.09 13.75
N PRO A 617 5.50 -62.11 14.63
CA PRO A 617 6.76 -62.50 15.25
C PRO A 617 7.74 -63.07 14.22
N GLU A 618 9.04 -62.85 14.43
CA GLU A 618 10.08 -63.48 13.61
C GLU A 618 10.13 -64.99 13.89
N PRO A 619 10.24 -65.84 12.85
CA PRO A 619 10.33 -67.29 13.02
C PRO A 619 11.42 -67.71 14.01
N GLU A 620 12.62 -67.12 13.88
CA GLU A 620 13.75 -67.40 14.78
C GLU A 620 13.50 -66.97 16.23
N ALA A 621 12.68 -65.93 16.45
CA ALA A 621 12.30 -65.51 17.80
C ALA A 621 11.28 -66.48 18.41
N LEU A 622 10.32 -66.97 17.62
CA LEU A 622 9.41 -68.02 18.05
C LEU A 622 10.15 -69.32 18.38
N GLU A 623 11.09 -69.74 17.54
CA GLU A 623 11.89 -70.95 17.77
C GLU A 623 12.71 -70.87 19.06
N ARG A 624 13.35 -69.72 19.33
CA ARG A 624 14.06 -69.48 20.60
C ARG A 624 13.12 -69.52 21.80
N GLU A 625 11.93 -68.94 21.69
CA GLU A 625 10.94 -68.97 22.77
C GLU A 625 10.38 -70.39 23.00
N ILE A 626 10.10 -71.13 21.94
CA ILE A 626 9.69 -72.55 22.00
C ILE A 626 10.79 -73.38 22.67
N ALA A 627 12.05 -73.21 22.27
CA ALA A 627 13.19 -73.91 22.89
C ALA A 627 13.31 -73.59 24.39
N ALA A 628 13.17 -72.32 24.78
CA ALA A 628 13.21 -71.89 26.18
C ALA A 628 11.99 -72.35 27.00
N LEU A 629 10.81 -72.53 26.37
CA LEU A 629 9.63 -73.07 27.03
C LEU A 629 9.72 -74.59 27.20
N ARG A 630 10.28 -75.30 26.21
CA ARG A 630 10.54 -76.75 26.28
C ARG A 630 11.48 -77.10 27.44
N THR A 631 12.47 -76.27 27.75
CA THR A 631 13.36 -76.48 28.90
C THR A 631 12.72 -76.17 30.25
N ARG A 632 11.52 -75.58 30.28
CA ARG A 632 10.78 -75.15 31.49
C ARG A 632 9.44 -75.88 31.68
N LEU A 633 9.26 -77.04 31.05
CA LEU A 633 8.02 -77.83 31.09
C LEU A 633 7.77 -78.43 32.49
N GLY A 634 7.11 -77.65 33.35
CA GLY A 634 6.59 -78.10 34.65
C GLY A 634 5.30 -77.37 35.08
N ASN A 635 4.79 -76.44 34.27
CA ASN A 635 3.61 -75.62 34.57
C ASN A 635 2.58 -75.76 33.43
N ALA A 636 1.32 -76.07 33.76
CA ALA A 636 0.24 -76.24 32.78
C ALA A 636 0.05 -75.01 31.85
N GLY A 637 0.33 -73.80 32.34
CA GLY A 637 0.30 -72.58 31.52
C GLY A 637 1.39 -72.52 30.44
N ALA A 638 2.56 -73.12 30.70
CA ALA A 638 3.67 -73.18 29.75
C ALA A 638 3.38 -74.14 28.60
N ALA A 639 2.73 -75.27 28.86
CA ALA A 639 2.33 -76.24 27.83
C ALA A 639 1.33 -75.64 26.83
N LYS A 640 0.31 -74.90 27.32
CA LYS A 640 -0.66 -74.22 26.46
C LYS A 640 -0.02 -73.12 25.61
N ARG A 641 0.91 -72.34 26.20
CA ARG A 641 1.67 -71.31 25.46
C ARG A 641 2.58 -71.94 24.40
N LEU A 642 3.28 -73.03 24.75
CA LEU A 642 4.14 -73.76 23.82
C LEU A 642 3.33 -74.28 22.62
N ALA A 643 2.22 -74.97 22.86
CA ALA A 643 1.34 -75.46 21.80
C ALA A 643 0.84 -74.32 20.89
N ASN A 644 0.49 -73.16 21.46
CA ASN A 644 0.08 -71.99 20.68
C ASN A 644 1.22 -71.43 19.82
N LEU A 645 2.46 -71.39 20.34
CA LEU A 645 3.62 -70.87 19.60
C LEU A 645 4.05 -71.84 18.50
N GLU A 646 4.05 -73.14 18.76
CA GLU A 646 4.31 -74.19 17.77
C GLU A 646 3.25 -74.14 16.65
N ALA A 647 1.98 -73.97 16.99
CA ALA A 647 0.91 -73.81 16.01
C ALA A 647 1.07 -72.53 15.17
N ARG A 648 1.45 -71.40 15.79
CA ARG A 648 1.72 -70.14 15.08
C ARG A 648 2.95 -70.23 14.16
N LEU A 649 3.98 -70.98 14.55
CA LEU A 649 5.17 -71.21 13.72
C LEU A 649 4.83 -72.08 12.51
N ALA A 650 4.05 -73.15 12.71
CA ALA A 650 3.65 -74.06 11.64
C ALA A 650 2.65 -73.45 10.64
N LYS A 651 1.74 -72.59 11.11
CA LYS A 651 0.76 -71.90 10.27
C LYS A 651 0.64 -70.43 10.70
N PRO A 652 1.45 -69.53 10.13
CA PRO A 652 1.39 -68.11 10.45
C PRO A 652 0.01 -67.53 10.14
N THR A 653 -0.71 -67.10 11.18
CA THR A 653 -1.99 -66.41 11.00
C THR A 653 -1.72 -64.98 10.55
N LEU A 654 -2.10 -64.64 9.32
CA LEU A 654 -2.02 -63.26 8.85
C LEU A 654 -3.01 -62.39 9.63
N PRO A 655 -2.59 -61.22 10.15
CA PRO A 655 -3.50 -60.27 10.78
C PRO A 655 -4.61 -59.85 9.81
N SER A 656 -5.82 -59.61 10.34
CA SER A 656 -6.92 -59.11 9.53
C SER A 656 -6.58 -57.74 8.90
N PRO A 657 -7.23 -57.33 7.79
CA PRO A 657 -6.99 -56.04 7.17
C PRO A 657 -7.10 -54.86 8.14
N ALA A 658 -8.13 -54.86 8.99
CA ALA A 658 -8.29 -53.83 10.03
C ALA A 658 -7.14 -53.81 11.05
N ARG A 659 -6.55 -54.98 11.38
CA ARG A 659 -5.39 -55.06 12.27
C ARG A 659 -4.13 -54.55 11.57
N LEU A 660 -3.93 -54.86 10.29
CA LEU A 660 -2.82 -54.33 9.50
C LEU A 660 -2.88 -52.80 9.41
N THR A 661 -4.05 -52.20 9.21
CA THR A 661 -4.22 -50.74 9.25
C THR A 661 -3.79 -50.15 10.60
N LYS A 662 -4.15 -50.78 11.72
CA LYS A 662 -3.72 -50.35 13.06
C LYS A 662 -2.20 -50.46 13.26
N LEU A 663 -1.59 -51.52 12.73
CA LEU A 663 -0.14 -51.71 12.79
C LEU A 663 0.60 -50.70 11.90
N ALA A 664 0.09 -50.40 10.71
CA ALA A 664 0.62 -49.34 9.86
C ALA A 664 0.59 -47.99 10.58
N ALA A 665 -0.55 -47.58 11.15
CA ALA A 665 -0.67 -46.34 11.92
C ALA A 665 0.28 -46.30 13.14
N LYS A 666 0.51 -47.45 13.81
CA LYS A 666 1.48 -47.56 14.91
C LYS A 666 2.92 -47.34 14.42
N LEU A 667 3.28 -47.89 13.26
CA LEU A 667 4.59 -47.70 12.65
C LEU A 667 4.79 -46.26 12.16
N GLU A 668 3.77 -45.66 11.55
CA GLU A 668 3.83 -44.25 11.10
C GLU A 668 4.00 -43.28 12.26
N ARG A 669 3.27 -43.51 13.37
CA ARG A 669 3.46 -42.73 14.60
C ARG A 669 4.89 -42.83 15.11
N ALA A 670 5.44 -44.05 15.17
CA ALA A 670 6.80 -44.27 15.60
C ALA A 670 7.82 -43.61 14.66
N ALA A 671 7.62 -43.71 13.35
CA ALA A 671 8.47 -43.07 12.35
C ALA A 671 8.47 -41.54 12.53
N ARG A 672 7.30 -40.94 12.73
CA ARG A 672 7.19 -39.49 13.01
C ARG A 672 7.96 -39.08 14.26
N GLU A 673 7.74 -39.76 15.37
CA GLU A 673 8.39 -39.46 16.66
C GLU A 673 9.91 -39.58 16.56
N ILE A 674 10.41 -40.69 15.98
CA ILE A 674 11.84 -40.92 15.80
C ILE A 674 12.44 -39.89 14.84
N GLY A 675 11.78 -39.63 13.72
CA GLY A 675 12.24 -38.67 12.72
C GLY A 675 12.36 -37.25 13.28
N LEU A 676 11.33 -36.78 13.99
CA LEU A 676 11.35 -35.46 14.63
C LEU A 676 12.43 -35.39 15.72
N GLN A 677 12.51 -36.39 16.60
CA GLN A 677 13.52 -36.42 17.67
C GLN A 677 14.95 -36.46 17.10
N ARG A 678 15.19 -37.25 16.06
CA ARG A 678 16.50 -37.33 15.39
C ARG A 678 16.85 -35.98 14.79
N PHE A 679 15.93 -35.39 14.03
CA PHE A 679 16.14 -34.09 13.38
C PHE A 679 16.46 -33.00 14.41
N THR A 680 15.65 -32.88 15.47
CA THR A 680 15.90 -31.96 16.59
C THR A 680 17.26 -32.21 17.23
N SER A 681 17.63 -33.46 17.48
CA SER A 681 18.92 -33.81 18.08
C SER A 681 20.11 -33.43 17.17
N GLU A 682 19.97 -33.64 15.86
CA GLU A 682 21.01 -33.30 14.88
C GLU A 682 21.19 -31.78 14.73
N ILE A 683 20.10 -31.01 14.66
CA ILE A 683 20.18 -29.54 14.60
C ILE A 683 20.70 -28.95 15.92
N THR A 684 20.23 -29.43 17.08
CA THR A 684 20.70 -28.94 18.39
C THR A 684 22.18 -29.24 18.55
N ARG A 685 22.63 -30.44 18.20
CA ARG A 685 24.07 -30.78 18.22
C ARG A 685 24.88 -29.86 17.31
N GLY A 686 24.39 -29.59 16.09
CA GLY A 686 25.04 -28.66 15.17
C GLY A 686 25.11 -27.24 15.74
N ALA A 687 24.01 -26.75 16.31
CA ALA A 687 23.91 -25.40 16.88
C ALA A 687 24.80 -25.28 18.12
N SER A 688 24.78 -26.27 19.01
CA SER A 688 25.70 -26.39 20.14
C SER A 688 27.17 -26.38 19.70
N ALA A 689 27.52 -27.11 18.63
CA ALA A 689 28.88 -27.08 18.08
C ALA A 689 29.27 -25.69 17.56
N ARG A 690 28.31 -24.96 16.97
CA ARG A 690 28.51 -23.57 16.56
C ARG A 690 28.70 -22.63 17.75
N VAL A 691 27.88 -22.75 18.80
CA VAL A 691 28.02 -21.98 20.05
C VAL A 691 29.39 -22.22 20.68
N MET A 692 29.80 -23.49 20.81
CA MET A 692 31.12 -23.84 21.32
C MET A 692 32.23 -23.20 20.51
N LYS A 693 32.15 -23.28 19.17
CA LYS A 693 33.14 -22.64 18.29
C LYS A 693 33.15 -21.12 18.42
N ALA A 694 31.98 -20.47 18.39
CA ALA A 694 31.87 -19.01 18.43
C ALA A 694 32.36 -18.42 19.74
N PHE A 695 32.12 -19.11 20.86
CA PHE A 695 32.53 -18.65 22.19
C PHE A 695 33.80 -19.33 22.71
N GLY A 696 34.54 -20.03 21.86
CA GLY A 696 35.83 -20.64 22.25
C GLY A 696 35.71 -21.65 23.40
N MET A 697 34.60 -22.38 23.49
CA MET A 697 34.38 -23.42 24.49
C MET A 697 34.71 -24.79 23.92
N THR A 698 35.24 -25.68 24.75
CA THR A 698 35.51 -27.09 24.39
C THR A 698 34.32 -28.00 24.67
N GLN A 699 33.47 -27.63 25.64
CA GLN A 699 32.25 -28.33 26.01
C GLN A 699 31.19 -27.33 26.46
N LEU A 700 29.91 -27.64 26.21
CA LEU A 700 28.82 -26.88 26.80
C LEU A 700 28.59 -27.34 28.24
N PRO A 701 28.58 -26.44 29.22
CA PRO A 701 28.24 -26.79 30.60
C PRO A 701 26.76 -27.16 30.72
N GLU A 702 26.39 -27.93 31.75
CA GLU A 702 25.02 -28.43 31.92
C GLU A 702 23.98 -27.30 31.99
N TRP A 703 24.32 -26.19 32.64
CA TRP A 703 23.46 -25.00 32.73
C TRP A 703 23.12 -24.40 31.35
N ALA A 704 24.02 -24.54 30.37
CA ALA A 704 23.82 -24.03 29.02
C ALA A 704 22.77 -24.82 28.24
N MET A 705 22.45 -26.04 28.69
CA MET A 705 21.46 -26.92 28.04
C MET A 705 20.03 -26.69 28.55
N ALA A 706 19.84 -25.87 29.59
CA ALA A 706 18.51 -25.48 30.03
C ALA A 706 17.77 -24.75 28.89
N PRO A 707 16.47 -25.02 28.63
CA PRO A 707 15.78 -24.50 27.44
C PRO A 707 15.83 -22.98 27.26
N LYS A 708 15.69 -22.22 28.35
CA LYS A 708 15.79 -20.76 28.31
C LYS A 708 17.21 -20.29 28.00
N THR A 709 18.20 -20.95 28.60
CA THR A 709 19.60 -20.56 28.47
C THR A 709 20.16 -20.92 27.10
N ILE A 710 19.81 -22.08 26.56
CA ILE A 710 20.26 -22.45 25.21
C ILE A 710 19.67 -21.51 24.16
N ALA A 711 18.40 -21.11 24.31
CA ALA A 711 17.77 -20.11 23.45
C ALA A 711 18.49 -18.75 23.52
N LEU A 712 18.91 -18.34 24.72
CA LEU A 712 19.71 -17.13 24.91
C LEU A 712 21.08 -17.23 24.23
N LEU A 713 21.81 -18.32 24.47
CA LEU A 713 23.13 -18.55 23.84
C LEU A 713 23.04 -18.58 22.32
N PHE A 714 21.92 -19.07 21.79
CA PHE A 714 21.61 -19.03 20.37
C PHE A 714 21.37 -17.62 19.86
N ALA A 715 20.63 -16.78 20.58
CA ALA A 715 20.44 -15.37 20.21
C ALA A 715 21.77 -14.59 20.19
N LEU A 716 22.70 -14.90 21.10
CA LEU A 716 24.03 -14.27 21.14
C LEU A 716 24.88 -14.57 19.89
N LEU A 717 24.54 -15.59 19.09
CA LEU A 717 25.22 -15.85 17.82
C LEU A 717 24.89 -14.82 16.73
N ASP A 718 23.75 -14.15 16.84
CA ASP A 718 23.27 -13.14 15.87
C ASP A 718 23.89 -11.75 16.11
N LEU A 719 24.65 -11.57 17.20
CA LEU A 719 25.39 -10.35 17.50
C LEU A 719 26.50 -10.07 16.47
N GLU A 720 26.83 -8.79 16.30
CA GLU A 720 28.00 -8.34 15.53
C GLU A 720 29.30 -8.88 16.14
N ASP A 721 30.39 -8.90 15.37
CA ASP A 721 31.65 -9.56 15.79
C ASP A 721 32.16 -9.06 17.14
N ALA A 722 32.14 -7.74 17.38
CA ALA A 722 32.61 -7.14 18.62
C ALA A 722 31.73 -7.53 19.83
N ASP A 723 30.41 -7.42 19.70
CA ASP A 723 29.47 -7.74 20.78
C ASP A 723 29.43 -9.25 21.06
N ARG A 724 29.53 -10.05 19.99
CA ARG A 724 29.63 -11.51 20.10
C ARG A 724 30.90 -11.95 20.81
N GLU A 725 32.00 -11.22 20.64
CA GLU A 725 33.24 -11.48 21.37
C GLU A 725 33.05 -11.22 22.88
N ILE A 726 32.43 -10.10 23.24
CA ILE A 726 32.10 -9.75 24.64
C ILE A 726 31.17 -10.80 25.23
N ALA A 727 30.10 -11.16 24.52
CA ALA A 727 29.18 -12.23 24.92
C ALA A 727 29.92 -13.56 25.14
N GLY A 728 30.86 -13.89 24.25
CA GLY A 728 31.71 -15.06 24.41
C GLY A 728 32.56 -15.01 25.68
N ARG A 729 33.11 -13.84 26.07
CA ARG A 729 33.85 -13.68 27.33
C ARG A 729 32.94 -13.93 28.53
N LEU A 730 31.74 -13.35 28.54
CA LEU A 730 30.76 -13.52 29.62
C LEU A 730 30.31 -14.98 29.78
N VAL A 731 30.02 -15.65 28.66
CA VAL A 731 29.66 -17.08 28.64
C VAL A 731 30.81 -17.96 29.15
N ARG A 732 32.06 -17.65 28.76
CA ARG A 732 33.25 -18.37 29.27
C ARG A 732 33.46 -18.13 30.77
N ALA A 733 33.34 -16.90 31.24
CA ALA A 733 33.44 -16.57 32.66
C ALA A 733 32.39 -17.35 33.47
N ARG A 734 31.13 -17.37 33.01
CA ARG A 734 30.03 -18.13 33.62
C ARG A 734 30.26 -19.64 33.68
N SER A 735 31.05 -20.16 32.74
CA SER A 735 31.40 -21.58 32.69
C SER A 735 32.45 -21.97 33.75
N GLY A 736 33.13 -21.00 34.36
CA GLY A 736 34.02 -21.19 35.50
C GLY A 736 33.29 -21.29 36.84
N PRO A 737 34.01 -21.61 37.94
CA PRO A 737 33.44 -21.58 39.28
C PRO A 737 33.09 -20.15 39.71
N PRO A 738 31.99 -19.93 40.46
CA PRO A 738 31.73 -18.63 41.07
C PRO A 738 32.81 -18.28 42.12
N PRO A 739 33.06 -16.98 42.39
CA PRO A 739 32.40 -15.82 41.80
C PRO A 739 32.86 -15.54 40.36
N TRP A 740 31.92 -15.19 39.48
CA TRP A 740 32.21 -14.86 38.07
C TRP A 740 32.70 -13.40 37.94
N ASP A 741 33.80 -13.11 38.62
CA ASP A 741 34.37 -11.77 38.73
C ASP A 741 35.06 -11.34 37.42
N LEU A 742 34.61 -10.21 36.88
CA LEU A 742 35.14 -9.63 35.64
C LEU A 742 35.97 -8.36 35.89
N ARG A 743 36.25 -8.00 37.15
CA ARG A 743 36.98 -6.77 37.51
C ARG A 743 38.39 -6.73 36.93
N ASP A 744 38.98 -7.89 36.64
CA ASP A 744 40.32 -8.00 36.05
C ASP A 744 40.34 -7.80 34.52
N GLU A 745 39.20 -7.65 33.86
CA GLU A 745 39.16 -7.27 32.45
C GLU A 745 39.63 -5.82 32.27
N GLN A 746 40.47 -5.55 31.26
CA GLN A 746 41.08 -4.22 31.07
C GLN A 746 40.04 -3.08 31.02
N PRO A 747 38.91 -3.18 30.29
CA PRO A 747 37.90 -2.12 30.29
C PRO A 747 37.27 -1.90 31.67
N ASN A 748 37.04 -2.97 32.43
CA ASN A 748 36.49 -2.87 33.78
C ASN A 748 37.50 -2.23 34.74
N ARG A 749 38.79 -2.58 34.64
CA ARG A 749 39.84 -1.90 35.43
C ARG A 749 39.91 -0.41 35.14
N GLU A 750 39.86 -0.03 33.87
CA GLU A 750 39.87 1.38 33.44
C GLU A 750 38.65 2.12 33.97
N PHE A 751 37.45 1.55 33.83
CA PHE A 751 36.23 2.12 34.37
C PHE A 751 36.28 2.29 35.89
N LEU A 752 36.71 1.27 36.62
CA LEU A 752 36.85 1.33 38.08
C LEU A 752 37.93 2.34 38.50
N ALA A 753 39.01 2.48 37.74
CA ALA A 753 40.01 3.51 37.98
C ALA A 753 39.42 4.92 37.76
N GLN A 754 38.63 5.12 36.70
CA GLN A 754 37.93 6.39 36.44
C GLN A 754 36.94 6.74 37.57
N MET A 755 36.16 5.77 38.05
CA MET A 755 35.26 5.98 39.19
C MET A 755 36.00 6.41 40.45
N ARG A 756 37.11 5.73 40.77
CA ARG A 756 37.95 6.08 41.93
C ARG A 756 38.60 7.46 41.77
N GLN A 757 39.03 7.82 40.56
CA GLN A 757 39.55 9.17 40.26
C GLN A 757 38.47 10.25 40.45
N ALA A 758 37.20 9.92 40.21
CA ALA A 758 36.06 10.77 40.50
C ALA A 758 35.62 10.75 41.99
N ASN A 759 36.42 10.14 42.87
CA ASN A 759 36.15 9.96 44.29
C ASN A 759 34.85 9.19 44.58
N VAL A 760 34.46 8.29 43.66
CA VAL A 760 33.34 7.37 43.81
C VAL A 760 33.89 6.02 44.26
N ASP A 761 33.40 5.50 45.40
CA ASP A 761 33.74 4.16 45.87
C ASP A 761 32.80 3.12 45.25
N PRO A 762 33.30 2.23 44.36
CA PRO A 762 32.45 1.23 43.73
C PRO A 762 32.24 -0.02 44.59
N VAL A 763 32.96 -0.18 45.71
CA VAL A 763 32.89 -1.37 46.57
C VAL A 763 31.46 -1.72 47.02
N PRO A 764 30.62 -0.75 47.47
CA PRO A 764 29.25 -1.04 47.87
C PRO A 764 28.35 -1.56 46.75
N TRP A 765 28.76 -1.42 45.48
CA TRP A 765 28.03 -1.91 44.32
C TRP A 765 28.62 -3.19 43.69
N LEU A 766 29.83 -3.59 44.07
CA LEU A 766 30.50 -4.75 43.47
C LEU A 766 30.59 -5.92 44.43
N ASP A 767 30.75 -5.62 45.72
CA ASP A 767 30.83 -6.63 46.77
C ASP A 767 29.40 -6.86 47.30
N ASP A 768 28.70 -7.74 46.57
CA ASP A 768 27.30 -8.13 46.72
C ASP A 768 26.99 -8.71 48.11
N THR A 769 26.91 -7.84 49.12
CA THR A 769 26.43 -8.21 50.44
C THR A 769 24.90 -8.19 50.39
N PRO A 770 24.22 -9.35 50.41
CA PRO A 770 22.77 -9.39 50.33
C PRO A 770 22.18 -8.61 51.51
N ARG A 771 21.30 -7.65 51.22
CA ARG A 771 20.64 -6.84 52.24
C ARG A 771 19.25 -7.38 52.51
N THR A 772 18.99 -7.82 53.72
CA THR A 772 17.63 -8.11 54.16
C THR A 772 16.90 -6.80 54.38
N ILE A 773 15.83 -6.58 53.62
CA ILE A 773 14.94 -5.44 53.76
C ILE A 773 13.61 -5.98 54.30
N THR A 774 13.12 -5.38 55.38
CA THR A 774 11.77 -5.66 55.89
C THR A 774 10.82 -4.58 55.38
N PRO A 775 10.05 -4.83 54.31
CA PRO A 775 8.96 -3.96 53.87
C PRO A 775 7.86 -3.79 54.93
N ARG A 776 6.95 -2.83 54.70
CA ARG A 776 5.87 -2.46 55.65
C ARG A 776 4.87 -3.58 55.96
N ASP A 777 4.74 -4.55 55.08
CA ASP A 777 3.92 -5.76 55.24
C ASP A 777 4.61 -6.83 56.12
N GLY A 778 5.86 -6.61 56.54
CA GLY A 778 6.52 -7.33 57.62
C GLY A 778 7.27 -8.59 57.20
N GLU A 779 7.15 -9.03 55.94
CA GLU A 779 7.93 -10.16 55.44
C GLU A 779 9.30 -9.71 54.93
N PRO A 780 10.41 -10.07 55.60
CA PRO A 780 11.74 -9.71 55.13
C PRO A 780 12.05 -10.41 53.81
N PHE A 781 12.54 -9.65 52.83
CA PHE A 781 13.13 -10.21 51.62
C PHE A 781 14.58 -9.77 51.46
N THR A 782 15.37 -10.63 50.83
CA THR A 782 16.80 -10.38 50.58
C THR A 782 16.97 -9.71 49.22
N LEU A 783 17.55 -8.51 49.21
CA LEU A 783 17.97 -7.81 48.02
C LEU A 783 19.46 -8.09 47.78
N ALA A 784 19.78 -8.69 46.64
CA ALA A 784 21.15 -8.89 46.16
C ALA A 784 21.24 -8.42 44.70
N MET A 785 22.41 -7.99 44.26
CA MET A 785 22.68 -7.72 42.85
C MET A 785 23.14 -8.99 42.19
N THR A 786 22.52 -9.36 41.06
CA THR A 786 22.87 -10.62 40.41
C THR A 786 24.33 -10.65 40.01
N SER A 787 25.03 -11.67 40.49
CA SER A 787 26.42 -11.94 40.12
C SER A 787 26.52 -12.84 38.89
N ASP A 788 25.40 -13.38 38.39
CA ASP A 788 25.37 -14.22 37.19
C ASP A 788 25.47 -13.34 35.92
N PRO A 789 26.61 -13.32 35.21
CA PRO A 789 26.78 -12.48 34.02
C PRO A 789 25.80 -12.84 32.89
N ILE A 790 25.17 -14.02 32.91
CA ILE A 790 24.16 -14.40 31.92
C ILE A 790 22.81 -13.71 32.17
N GLU A 791 22.49 -13.32 33.41
CA GLU A 791 21.22 -12.65 33.72
C GLU A 791 21.10 -11.28 33.05
N VAL A 792 22.21 -10.61 32.76
CA VAL A 792 22.23 -9.35 31.98
C VAL A 792 21.56 -9.54 30.61
N PHE A 793 21.83 -10.66 29.94
CA PHE A 793 21.21 -10.98 28.65
C PHE A 793 19.74 -11.41 28.82
N ALA A 794 19.42 -12.10 29.91
CA ALA A 794 18.04 -12.48 30.22
C ALA A 794 17.16 -11.24 30.50
N MET A 795 17.72 -10.18 31.10
CA MET A 795 17.04 -8.90 31.28
C MET A 795 16.72 -8.24 29.94
N GLY A 796 17.68 -8.17 29.01
CA GLY A 796 17.43 -7.65 27.67
C GLY A 796 16.31 -8.41 26.95
N ALA A 797 16.29 -9.74 27.08
CA ALA A 797 15.22 -10.58 26.53
C ALA A 797 13.85 -10.36 27.22
N HIS A 798 13.83 -10.03 28.52
CA HIS A 798 12.61 -9.84 29.30
C HIS A 798 11.97 -8.46 29.09
N PHE A 799 12.79 -7.41 28.96
CA PHE A 799 12.31 -6.04 28.78
C PHE A 799 12.19 -5.62 27.32
N GLU A 800 12.57 -6.49 26.38
CA GLU A 800 12.66 -6.17 24.95
C GLU A 800 13.50 -4.90 24.68
N THR A 801 14.42 -4.57 25.59
CA THR A 801 15.29 -3.40 25.50
C THR A 801 16.54 -3.74 24.71
N CYS A 802 17.01 -2.79 23.90
CA CYS A 802 18.28 -2.86 23.20
C CYS A 802 19.42 -2.80 24.25
N LEU A 803 20.00 -3.96 24.58
CA LEU A 803 21.42 -4.04 24.94
C LEU A 803 22.18 -4.45 23.70
#